data_AF-A0AA41XYQ1-F1
#
_entry.id   AF-A0AA41XYQ1-F1
#
_cell.length_a   1.000
_cell.length_b   1.000
_cell.length_c   1.000
_cell.angle_alpha   90.00
_cell.angle_beta   90.00
_cell.angle_gamma   90.00
#
_symmetry.space_group_name_H-M   'P 1'
#
loop_
_entity.id
_entity.type
_entity.pdbx_description
1 polymer ?
#
loop_
_entity_poly.entity_id
_entity_poly.type
_entity_poly.pdbx_seq_one_letter_code
_entity_poly.pdbx_strand_id
1 'polypeptide(L)'
;MSFVFVAPEMLAAAATDVESIGSALSAANAAAAAPTTAILAAAEDEVSAALASLFSGHAQLYQAMSAEAAIFHQQFTQAMSSGGTMYAAAEAAAASPLQSVLDAINAPVQAATGRPLIGNGVNGAPGTGQNGTPGGWLIGNGGAGGSGTNGATGGNGGNGGAAGLIGNGGAGGAGGSALVGAGGTGGNGGAAGLFGSGGVGGAGGNSAASGGNGGAGGNAGMLFGAAGTGGSGGHSDSITFPGGDGGAGGAGGLFSAGGTGGLGGTSVSGTGGTGGAGGAGGVFGAGGTGGGGGATDGGSGGLGGAGGAGGMFGGGGAGGTGGHGSTFGGAGGAGGNAGMFSVGAPGGAGGAGGESITPVGGIGGAGGAGGNGGLLFGDGGAGGNGGFGPQTGGRGGAGGAAGMLTGSGGAGGAGGDGATAQGGAGGAGGTSGLIGNGGNGGSGGTAQGAVSSVGGAGGAGGNGVLIGDGGNGGNGGLGQTRGAMGAGGTAGQLLGLDGFNAPASANPLHALQQQALNAINAPVQAATGHPLIGNGANGAAGTGAAGGAGGILFGNGGAGGSGALGATGTPGGNGGAGGGLFGSGGAGGTGGASTAGNGAAGGAGGAGMLFGSGGAGGAGGRTAAAGATGGAGGAGGNAGLFSGAAGDGGAGAVAFNPGSPATGRGGAGGAGGAGGLFASGGIGGDGGFGLTSGAGGAGGAGGMLSGDGGAGGAGGFSSLNGSSGAGGAGGNGGLFGAGGNGGTGGSGQTTAGAGGHGGNAGMLSLGAAGGAGGGGGNNTGTGTGGTGGAGGNGGLLFGDGGTGGAGGGGGFSGAAGGAGGNAGMLMGSGGAGGAGGNSGKSALTTGGPGGAGGQGGLIGNGGDGGAGGAGNGNTGGNGGTGGNAVAVGDGGNGGNGGTGTPPGTPGAGGIGGVPLGQNGRNGTT
;
A
#
# COMPACT_ATOMS: atom_id res chain seq x y z
N MET A 1 -1.23 36.51 -30.15
CA MET A 1 -2.60 36.57 -29.60
C MET A 1 -2.55 36.04 -28.19
N SER A 2 -3.14 36.71 -27.21
CA SER A 2 -3.22 36.18 -25.84
C SER A 2 -4.13 34.96 -25.85
N PHE A 3 -3.58 33.77 -25.57
CA PHE A 3 -4.39 32.57 -25.41
C PHE A 3 -5.20 32.70 -24.12
N VAL A 4 -6.52 32.76 -24.26
CA VAL A 4 -7.44 32.69 -23.13
C VAL A 4 -7.69 31.21 -22.88
N PHE A 5 -7.14 30.66 -21.79
CA PHE A 5 -7.42 29.31 -21.34
C PHE A 5 -8.63 29.35 -20.41
N VAL A 6 -9.75 28.76 -20.84
CA VAL A 6 -10.91 28.48 -19.99
C VAL A 6 -11.00 26.96 -19.91
N ALA A 7 -11.13 26.41 -18.70
CA ALA A 7 -11.45 25.00 -18.48
C ALA A 7 -12.98 24.88 -18.34
N PRO A 8 -13.71 24.40 -19.36
CA PRO A 8 -15.17 24.32 -19.34
C PRO A 8 -15.71 23.55 -18.13
N GLU A 9 -14.99 22.54 -17.68
CA GLU A 9 -15.33 21.68 -16.55
C GLU A 9 -15.23 22.41 -15.21
N MET A 10 -14.22 23.27 -15.04
CA MET A 10 -14.10 24.13 -13.85
C MET A 10 -15.24 25.15 -13.78
N LEU A 11 -15.69 25.64 -14.94
CA LEU A 11 -16.83 26.54 -15.03
C LEU A 11 -18.15 25.83 -14.67
N ALA A 12 -18.29 24.56 -15.08
CA ALA A 12 -19.44 23.73 -14.72
C ALA A 12 -19.47 23.39 -13.22
N ALA A 13 -18.32 23.00 -12.64
CA ALA A 13 -18.20 22.75 -11.20
C ALA A 13 -18.55 23.98 -10.36
N ALA A 14 -18.02 25.15 -10.75
CA ALA A 14 -18.35 26.40 -10.09
C ALA A 14 -19.86 26.75 -10.19
N ALA A 15 -20.55 26.34 -11.27
CA ALA A 15 -21.98 26.59 -11.42
C ALA A 15 -22.79 25.75 -10.43
N THR A 16 -22.39 24.51 -10.21
CA THR A 16 -22.99 23.62 -9.19
C THR A 16 -22.73 24.13 -7.76
N ASP A 17 -21.54 24.65 -7.47
CA ASP A 17 -21.23 25.24 -6.17
C ASP A 17 -22.09 26.48 -5.91
N VAL A 18 -22.21 27.37 -6.91
CA VAL A 18 -23.06 28.56 -6.84
C VAL A 18 -24.53 28.16 -6.69
N GLU A 19 -25.03 27.14 -7.39
CA GLU A 19 -26.38 26.61 -7.21
C GLU A 19 -26.64 26.11 -5.78
N SER A 20 -25.68 25.39 -5.19
CA SER A 20 -25.77 24.93 -3.79
C SER A 20 -25.85 26.09 -2.79
N ILE A 21 -25.07 27.16 -3.00
CA ILE A 21 -25.14 28.39 -2.19
C ILE A 21 -26.53 29.03 -2.29
N GLY A 22 -27.11 29.09 -3.50
CA GLY A 22 -28.46 29.62 -3.73
C GLY A 22 -29.52 28.84 -2.98
N SER A 23 -29.45 27.50 -3.03
CA SER A 23 -30.37 26.61 -2.29
C SER A 23 -30.30 26.83 -0.78
N ALA A 24 -29.09 26.92 -0.22
CA ALA A 24 -28.87 27.18 1.20
C ALA A 24 -29.43 28.55 1.64
N LEU A 25 -29.21 29.60 0.84
CA LEU A 25 -29.74 30.94 1.11
C LEU A 25 -31.27 30.98 1.03
N SER A 26 -31.88 30.33 0.04
CA SER A 26 -33.34 30.21 -0.06
C SER A 26 -33.94 29.46 1.13
N ALA A 27 -33.31 28.37 1.57
CA ALA A 27 -33.75 27.61 2.74
C ALA A 27 -33.65 28.44 4.03
N ALA A 28 -32.55 29.20 4.21
CA ALA A 28 -32.35 30.07 5.37
C ALA A 28 -33.37 31.22 5.41
N ASN A 29 -33.62 31.88 4.28
CA ASN A 29 -34.62 32.96 4.18
C ASN A 29 -36.05 32.45 4.44
N ALA A 30 -36.37 31.24 3.96
CA ALA A 30 -37.66 30.59 4.23
C ALA A 30 -37.83 30.24 5.71
N ALA A 31 -36.79 29.70 6.37
CA ALA A 31 -36.82 29.37 7.78
C ALA A 31 -36.95 30.63 8.67
N ALA A 32 -36.34 31.74 8.27
CA ALA A 32 -36.39 33.01 9.00
C ALA A 32 -37.70 33.80 8.81
N ALA A 33 -38.53 33.46 7.81
CA ALA A 33 -39.72 34.23 7.46
C ALA A 33 -40.72 34.36 8.62
N ALA A 34 -41.26 33.25 9.10
CA ALA A 34 -42.26 33.24 10.16
C ALA A 34 -41.81 33.92 11.48
N PRO A 35 -40.63 33.63 12.05
CA PRO A 35 -40.21 34.25 13.31
C PRO A 35 -39.87 35.75 13.19
N THR A 36 -39.60 36.27 11.99
CA THR A 36 -39.23 37.68 11.79
C THR A 36 -40.39 38.57 11.35
N THR A 37 -41.40 38.00 10.66
CA THR A 37 -42.58 38.76 10.21
C THR A 37 -43.74 38.78 11.21
N ALA A 38 -43.65 37.99 12.29
CA ALA A 38 -44.68 37.85 13.31
C ALA A 38 -44.18 38.28 14.70
N ILE A 39 -43.40 39.36 14.78
CA ILE A 39 -42.92 39.87 16.06
C ILE A 39 -44.10 40.44 16.85
N LEU A 40 -44.28 39.93 18.06
CA LEU A 40 -45.30 40.38 19.01
C LEU A 40 -44.77 41.56 19.82
N ALA A 41 -45.69 42.47 20.20
CA ALA A 41 -45.36 43.56 21.11
C ALA A 41 -44.92 42.99 22.47
N ALA A 42 -43.85 43.54 23.05
CA ALA A 42 -43.30 43.08 24.33
C ALA A 42 -44.20 43.43 25.54
N ALA A 43 -45.03 44.46 25.40
CA ALA A 43 -46.07 44.88 26.35
C ALA A 43 -47.23 45.55 25.59
N GLU A 44 -48.33 45.86 26.30
CA GLU A 44 -49.55 46.45 25.72
C GLU A 44 -49.42 47.95 25.37
N ASP A 45 -48.24 48.54 25.52
CA ASP A 45 -48.00 49.95 25.22
C ASP A 45 -47.79 50.22 23.73
N GLU A 46 -48.08 51.46 23.32
CA GLU A 46 -48.02 51.87 21.92
C GLU A 46 -46.58 51.86 21.35
N VAL A 47 -45.54 51.98 22.18
CA VAL A 47 -44.14 51.92 21.74
C VAL A 47 -43.76 50.48 21.39
N SER A 48 -44.15 49.51 22.22
CA SER A 48 -43.98 48.09 21.95
C SER A 48 -44.73 47.64 20.69
N ALA A 49 -45.96 48.13 20.48
CA ALA A 49 -46.74 47.85 19.27
C ALA A 49 -46.12 48.47 18.01
N ALA A 50 -45.64 49.72 18.09
CA ALA A 50 -44.98 50.40 16.98
C ALA A 50 -43.65 49.74 16.58
N LEU A 51 -42.85 49.30 17.55
CA LEU A 51 -41.59 48.59 17.30
C LEU A 51 -41.84 47.21 16.68
N ALA A 52 -42.81 46.44 17.19
CA ALA A 52 -43.21 45.16 16.61
C ALA A 52 -43.66 45.31 15.14
N SER A 53 -44.44 46.35 14.84
CA SER A 53 -44.86 46.70 13.48
C SER A 53 -43.69 47.11 12.58
N LEU A 54 -42.75 47.94 13.09
CA LEU A 54 -41.56 48.34 12.35
C LEU A 54 -40.67 47.15 11.97
N PHE A 55 -40.37 46.26 12.93
CA PHE A 55 -39.55 45.09 12.66
C PHE A 55 -40.25 44.07 11.75
N SER A 56 -41.55 43.85 11.94
CA SER A 56 -42.33 42.96 11.05
C SER A 56 -42.41 43.51 9.63
N GLY A 57 -42.59 44.83 9.47
CA GLY A 57 -42.56 45.52 8.17
C GLY A 57 -41.19 45.49 7.50
N HIS A 58 -40.10 45.65 8.26
CA HIS A 58 -38.74 45.50 7.75
C HIS A 58 -38.45 44.07 7.27
N ALA A 59 -38.90 43.06 8.03
CA ALA A 59 -38.77 41.66 7.64
C ALA A 59 -39.53 41.35 6.34
N GLN A 60 -40.71 41.93 6.13
CA GLN A 60 -41.45 41.78 4.87
C GLN A 60 -40.71 42.37 3.66
N LEU A 61 -40.08 43.54 3.83
CA LEU A 61 -39.24 44.15 2.79
C LEU A 61 -37.99 43.32 2.50
N TYR A 62 -37.34 42.78 3.54
CA TYR A 62 -36.22 41.87 3.38
C TYR A 62 -36.62 40.60 2.59
N GLN A 63 -37.77 40.01 2.91
CA GLN A 63 -38.29 38.84 2.19
C GLN A 63 -38.54 39.15 0.70
N ALA A 64 -39.14 40.31 0.38
CA ALA A 64 -39.33 40.74 -1.00
C ALA A 64 -38.01 40.93 -1.76
N MET A 65 -37.01 41.55 -1.14
CA MET A 65 -35.67 41.73 -1.73
C MET A 65 -34.92 40.40 -1.89
N SER A 66 -35.09 39.47 -0.95
CA SER A 66 -34.47 38.14 -1.02
C SER A 66 -35.03 37.29 -2.17
N ALA A 67 -36.30 37.48 -2.51
CA ALA A 67 -36.91 36.84 -3.67
C ALA A 67 -36.35 37.39 -5.00
N GLU A 68 -36.08 38.69 -5.07
CA GLU A 68 -35.44 39.32 -6.24
C GLU A 68 -33.98 38.87 -6.39
N ALA A 69 -33.24 38.76 -5.28
CA ALA A 69 -31.88 38.21 -5.27
C ALA A 69 -31.83 36.73 -5.73
N ALA A 70 -32.84 35.93 -5.37
CA ALA A 70 -32.93 34.54 -5.83
C ALA A 70 -33.10 34.44 -7.35
N ILE A 71 -33.86 35.35 -7.97
CA ILE A 71 -34.03 35.41 -9.42
C ILE A 71 -32.71 35.79 -10.11
N PHE A 72 -31.99 36.77 -9.58
CA PHE A 72 -30.66 37.14 -10.09
C PHE A 72 -29.67 35.95 -10.01
N HIS A 73 -29.66 35.25 -8.88
CA HIS A 73 -28.82 34.07 -8.66
C HIS A 73 -29.09 32.98 -9.69
N GLN A 74 -30.37 32.69 -9.97
CA GLN A 74 -30.76 31.74 -11.01
C GLN A 74 -30.25 32.14 -12.40
N GLN A 75 -30.39 33.42 -12.76
CA GLN A 75 -29.89 33.94 -14.04
C GLN A 75 -28.36 33.85 -14.16
N PHE A 76 -27.64 34.12 -13.07
CA PHE A 76 -26.18 34.04 -13.01
C PHE A 76 -25.69 32.59 -13.18
N THR A 77 -26.27 31.63 -12.46
CA THR A 77 -25.97 30.20 -12.62
C THR A 77 -26.26 29.71 -14.03
N GLN A 78 -27.40 30.13 -14.61
CA GLN A 78 -27.78 29.77 -15.97
C GLN A 78 -26.80 30.33 -17.01
N ALA A 79 -26.35 31.59 -16.85
CA ALA A 79 -25.35 32.20 -17.72
C ALA A 79 -23.98 31.49 -17.63
N MET A 80 -23.56 31.08 -16.43
CA MET A 80 -22.27 30.40 -16.25
C MET A 80 -22.29 28.98 -16.83
N SER A 81 -23.39 28.25 -16.67
CA SER A 81 -23.61 26.95 -17.31
C SER A 81 -23.63 27.07 -18.84
N SER A 82 -24.31 28.09 -19.37
CA SER A 82 -24.30 28.40 -20.82
C SER A 82 -22.92 28.81 -21.33
N GLY A 83 -22.09 29.46 -20.51
CA GLY A 83 -20.71 29.79 -20.86
C GLY A 83 -19.85 28.54 -21.02
N GLY A 84 -19.94 27.61 -20.06
CA GLY A 84 -19.21 26.33 -20.10
C GLY A 84 -19.57 25.49 -21.34
N THR A 85 -20.86 25.39 -21.67
CA THR A 85 -21.31 24.65 -22.86
C THR A 85 -20.84 25.27 -24.17
N MET A 86 -20.77 26.60 -24.25
CA MET A 86 -20.26 27.31 -25.43
C MET A 86 -18.76 27.09 -25.65
N TYR A 87 -17.96 27.10 -24.58
CA TYR A 87 -16.52 26.80 -24.68
C TYR A 87 -16.28 25.34 -25.07
N ALA A 88 -17.02 24.39 -24.48
CA ALA A 88 -16.96 22.98 -24.88
C ALA A 88 -17.39 22.76 -26.35
N ALA A 89 -18.42 23.47 -26.82
CA ALA A 89 -18.86 23.40 -28.22
C ALA A 89 -17.82 23.97 -29.20
N ALA A 90 -17.11 25.03 -28.81
CA ALA A 90 -16.01 25.59 -29.60
C ALA A 90 -14.84 24.61 -29.71
N GLU A 91 -14.49 23.90 -28.64
CA GLU A 91 -13.49 22.83 -28.67
C GLU A 91 -13.91 21.65 -29.55
N ALA A 92 -15.17 21.21 -29.45
CA ALA A 92 -15.72 20.14 -30.30
C ALA A 92 -15.70 20.51 -31.80
N ALA A 93 -16.02 21.76 -32.14
CA ALA A 93 -15.96 22.24 -33.51
C ALA A 93 -14.53 22.22 -34.07
N ALA A 94 -13.54 22.59 -33.25
CA ALA A 94 -12.12 22.56 -33.61
C ALA A 94 -11.59 21.12 -33.79
N ALA A 95 -12.15 20.12 -33.10
CA ALA A 95 -11.78 18.71 -33.22
C ALA A 95 -12.38 17.98 -34.44
N SER A 96 -13.49 18.49 -35.01
CA SER A 96 -14.23 17.80 -36.10
C SER A 96 -13.40 17.47 -37.37
N PRO A 97 -12.45 18.31 -37.85
CA PRO A 97 -11.63 17.96 -39.01
C PRO A 97 -10.62 16.85 -38.71
N LEU A 98 -10.14 16.75 -37.45
CA LEU A 98 -9.18 15.73 -37.02
C LEU A 98 -9.85 14.34 -36.95
N GLN A 99 -11.09 14.26 -36.46
CA GLN A 99 -11.84 13.00 -36.43
C GLN A 99 -12.05 12.42 -37.84
N SER A 100 -12.36 13.27 -38.83
CA SER A 100 -12.54 12.85 -40.23
C SER A 100 -11.27 12.23 -40.83
N VAL A 101 -10.10 12.76 -40.45
CA VAL A 101 -8.79 12.22 -40.88
C VAL A 101 -8.53 10.86 -40.21
N LEU A 102 -8.82 10.73 -38.91
CA LEU A 102 -8.66 9.48 -38.18
C LEU A 102 -9.56 8.35 -38.73
N ASP A 103 -10.80 8.67 -39.09
CA ASP A 103 -11.71 7.71 -39.71
C ASP A 103 -11.20 7.21 -41.07
N ALA A 104 -10.65 8.12 -41.89
CA ALA A 104 -10.02 7.77 -43.16
C ALA A 104 -8.77 6.90 -43.00
N ILE A 105 -7.97 7.13 -41.94
CA ILE A 105 -6.81 6.30 -41.59
C ILE A 105 -7.24 4.91 -41.12
N ASN A 106 -8.33 4.83 -40.34
CA ASN A 106 -8.80 3.58 -39.76
C ASN A 106 -9.52 2.69 -40.76
N ALA A 107 -10.27 3.25 -41.72
CA ALA A 107 -11.16 2.50 -42.61
C ALA A 107 -10.48 1.31 -43.34
N PRO A 108 -9.27 1.43 -43.91
CA PRO A 108 -8.61 0.31 -44.57
C PRO A 108 -8.25 -0.83 -43.60
N VAL A 109 -7.73 -0.50 -42.41
CA VAL A 109 -7.31 -1.51 -41.42
C VAL A 109 -8.52 -2.16 -40.76
N GLN A 110 -9.55 -1.37 -40.42
CA GLN A 110 -10.78 -1.87 -39.86
C GLN A 110 -11.52 -2.80 -40.84
N ALA A 111 -11.54 -2.48 -42.14
CA ALA A 111 -12.11 -3.35 -43.16
C ALA A 111 -11.31 -4.67 -43.33
N ALA A 112 -9.98 -4.60 -43.21
CA ALA A 112 -9.11 -5.76 -43.39
C ALA A 112 -9.05 -6.70 -42.18
N THR A 113 -9.09 -6.16 -40.95
CA THR A 113 -8.84 -6.92 -39.72
C THR A 113 -10.00 -6.88 -38.72
N GLY A 114 -11.06 -6.11 -38.97
CA GLY A 114 -12.16 -5.90 -38.02
C GLY A 114 -11.79 -5.04 -36.79
N ARG A 115 -10.60 -4.41 -36.80
CA ARG A 115 -10.03 -3.68 -35.66
C ARG A 115 -9.37 -2.40 -36.18
N PRO A 116 -9.61 -1.22 -35.56
CA PRO A 116 -9.04 0.03 -36.05
C PRO A 116 -7.52 0.05 -35.85
N LEU A 117 -6.85 0.96 -36.56
CA LEU A 117 -5.43 1.23 -36.35
C LEU A 117 -5.22 2.12 -35.12
N ILE A 118 -6.05 3.15 -34.97
CA ILE A 118 -6.05 4.13 -33.88
C ILE A 118 -7.44 4.15 -33.22
N GLY A 119 -7.49 4.08 -31.90
CA GLY A 119 -8.71 4.23 -31.11
C GLY A 119 -8.82 3.20 -30.00
N ASN A 120 -9.51 3.56 -28.93
CA ASN A 120 -9.64 2.68 -27.78
C ASN A 120 -10.54 1.46 -28.02
N GLY A 121 -10.43 0.47 -27.14
CA GLY A 121 -11.32 -0.68 -27.02
C GLY A 121 -12.66 -0.30 -26.40
N VAL A 122 -13.68 -1.11 -26.64
CA VAL A 122 -15.03 -0.94 -26.07
C VAL A 122 -15.05 -1.62 -24.70
N ASN A 123 -15.59 -0.92 -23.70
CA ASN A 123 -15.79 -1.51 -22.38
C ASN A 123 -16.85 -2.62 -22.45
N GLY A 124 -16.62 -3.72 -21.74
CA GLY A 124 -17.64 -4.74 -21.53
C GLY A 124 -18.84 -4.16 -20.78
N ALA A 125 -20.03 -4.65 -21.09
CA ALA A 125 -21.26 -4.17 -20.47
C ALA A 125 -21.31 -4.52 -18.96
N PRO A 126 -21.68 -3.59 -18.07
CA PRO A 126 -21.80 -3.85 -16.64
C PRO A 126 -22.78 -4.98 -16.33
N GLY A 127 -22.47 -5.74 -15.29
CA GLY A 127 -23.30 -6.86 -14.85
C GLY A 127 -23.36 -8.02 -15.84
N THR A 128 -22.52 -8.10 -16.87
CA THR A 128 -22.52 -9.23 -17.83
C THR A 128 -21.28 -10.12 -17.72
N GLY A 129 -20.22 -9.65 -17.07
CA GLY A 129 -18.91 -10.29 -17.09
C GLY A 129 -18.25 -10.30 -18.47
N GLN A 130 -18.73 -9.50 -19.43
CA GLN A 130 -18.13 -9.44 -20.76
C GLN A 130 -16.74 -8.80 -20.70
N ASN A 131 -15.80 -9.38 -21.44
CA ASN A 131 -14.46 -8.81 -21.58
C ASN A 131 -14.53 -7.48 -22.33
N GLY A 132 -13.62 -6.57 -21.98
CA GLY A 132 -13.36 -5.41 -22.81
C GLY A 132 -12.70 -5.81 -24.13
N THR A 133 -13.00 -5.09 -25.20
CA THR A 133 -12.36 -5.37 -26.50
C THR A 133 -10.94 -4.81 -26.52
N PRO A 134 -10.03 -5.37 -27.33
CA PRO A 134 -8.73 -4.77 -27.54
C PRO A 134 -8.80 -3.34 -28.11
N GLY A 135 -7.80 -2.50 -27.81
CA GLY A 135 -7.61 -1.17 -28.41
C GLY A 135 -7.20 -1.24 -29.89
N GLY A 136 -6.88 -0.15 -30.57
CA GLY A 136 -6.39 -0.16 -31.95
C GLY A 136 -5.09 -0.95 -32.11
N TRP A 137 -4.67 -1.28 -33.33
CA TRP A 137 -3.41 -2.00 -33.51
C TRP A 137 -2.18 -1.17 -33.15
N LEU A 138 -2.19 0.12 -33.48
CA LEU A 138 -1.05 1.02 -33.29
C LEU A 138 -1.21 1.88 -32.04
N ILE A 139 -2.30 2.64 -31.94
CA ILE A 139 -2.61 3.48 -30.77
C ILE A 139 -3.99 3.08 -30.25
N GLY A 140 -4.09 2.84 -28.95
CA GLY A 140 -5.38 2.71 -28.28
C GLY A 140 -5.31 1.90 -27.00
N ASN A 141 -6.01 2.38 -25.98
CA ASN A 141 -6.22 1.65 -24.74
C ASN A 141 -7.14 0.45 -24.98
N GLY A 142 -6.94 -0.63 -24.22
CA GLY A 142 -7.91 -1.71 -24.14
C GLY A 142 -9.20 -1.26 -23.46
N GLY A 143 -10.34 -1.84 -23.82
CA GLY A 143 -11.59 -1.57 -23.12
C GLY A 143 -11.59 -2.18 -21.72
N ALA A 144 -12.26 -1.55 -20.76
CA ALA A 144 -12.45 -2.12 -19.44
C ALA A 144 -13.35 -3.37 -19.49
N GLY A 145 -13.12 -4.35 -18.63
CA GLY A 145 -14.00 -5.49 -18.45
C GLY A 145 -15.32 -5.08 -17.78
N GLY A 146 -16.43 -5.67 -18.23
CA GLY A 146 -17.73 -5.51 -17.60
C GLY A 146 -17.77 -6.20 -16.24
N SER A 147 -18.42 -5.59 -15.25
CA SER A 147 -18.63 -6.23 -13.95
C SER A 147 -19.49 -7.50 -14.10
N GLY A 148 -19.30 -8.46 -13.19
CA GLY A 148 -20.08 -9.69 -13.15
C GLY A 148 -21.52 -9.47 -12.67
N THR A 149 -22.42 -10.39 -13.03
CA THR A 149 -23.82 -10.38 -12.55
C THR A 149 -23.87 -10.53 -11.03
N ASN A 150 -24.64 -9.69 -10.35
CA ASN A 150 -25.05 -9.99 -8.97
C ASN A 150 -26.14 -11.07 -8.97
N GLY A 151 -26.13 -11.99 -8.01
CA GLY A 151 -27.11 -13.09 -8.01
C GLY A 151 -27.00 -14.07 -6.85
N ALA A 152 -27.62 -15.24 -7.00
CA ALA A 152 -27.50 -16.33 -6.04
C ALA A 152 -26.03 -16.76 -5.90
N THR A 153 -25.35 -16.94 -7.02
CA THR A 153 -23.89 -16.96 -7.17
C THR A 153 -23.46 -15.69 -7.89
N GLY A 154 -22.28 -15.17 -7.57
CA GLY A 154 -21.71 -14.02 -8.26
C GLY A 154 -21.17 -14.43 -9.62
N GLY A 155 -21.52 -13.69 -10.67
CA GLY A 155 -20.90 -13.86 -11.99
C GLY A 155 -19.48 -13.32 -11.99
N ASN A 156 -18.60 -13.91 -12.80
CA ASN A 156 -17.23 -13.41 -12.92
C ASN A 156 -17.21 -12.04 -13.61
N GLY A 157 -16.28 -11.19 -13.22
CA GLY A 157 -15.94 -9.99 -13.96
C GLY A 157 -15.25 -10.34 -15.27
N GLY A 158 -15.49 -9.53 -16.30
CA GLY A 158 -14.84 -9.68 -17.59
C GLY A 158 -13.38 -9.22 -17.53
N ASN A 159 -12.52 -9.83 -18.32
CA ASN A 159 -11.14 -9.37 -18.45
C ASN A 159 -11.08 -8.02 -19.18
N GLY A 160 -10.11 -7.20 -18.84
CA GLY A 160 -9.76 -6.02 -19.61
C GLY A 160 -9.20 -6.39 -20.99
N GLY A 161 -9.47 -5.54 -21.97
CA GLY A 161 -8.94 -5.67 -23.32
C GLY A 161 -7.45 -5.40 -23.37
N ALA A 162 -6.72 -6.08 -24.26
CA ALA A 162 -5.32 -5.75 -24.51
C ALA A 162 -5.19 -4.40 -25.23
N ALA A 163 -4.10 -3.69 -25.00
CA ALA A 163 -3.79 -2.45 -25.72
C ALA A 163 -3.36 -2.70 -27.18
N GLY A 164 -3.18 -1.61 -27.92
CA GLY A 164 -2.38 -1.57 -29.14
C GLY A 164 -0.87 -1.58 -28.88
N LEU A 165 -0.07 -1.31 -29.91
CA LEU A 165 1.38 -1.15 -29.78
C LEU A 165 1.75 -0.03 -28.78
N ILE A 166 1.00 1.07 -28.82
CA ILE A 166 1.02 2.17 -27.87
C ILE A 166 -0.35 2.24 -27.20
N GLY A 167 -0.39 2.01 -25.90
CA GLY A 167 -1.60 2.21 -25.10
C GLY A 167 -1.63 1.35 -23.86
N ASN A 168 -2.63 1.64 -23.03
CA ASN A 168 -2.79 0.96 -21.75
C ASN A 168 -3.72 -0.24 -21.90
N GLY A 169 -3.41 -1.33 -21.21
CA GLY A 169 -4.34 -2.44 -21.08
C GLY A 169 -5.58 -2.00 -20.30
N GLY A 170 -6.74 -2.49 -20.71
CA GLY A 170 -8.00 -2.17 -20.03
C GLY A 170 -8.05 -2.76 -18.62
N ALA A 171 -8.73 -2.08 -17.69
CA ALA A 171 -8.98 -2.62 -16.36
C ALA A 171 -9.85 -3.89 -16.41
N GLY A 172 -9.62 -4.84 -15.51
CA GLY A 172 -10.50 -5.98 -15.30
C GLY A 172 -11.82 -5.57 -14.61
N GLY A 173 -12.92 -6.20 -15.00
CA GLY A 173 -14.23 -5.98 -14.40
C GLY A 173 -14.31 -6.58 -13.00
N ALA A 174 -15.02 -5.93 -12.09
CA ALA A 174 -15.28 -6.47 -10.76
C ALA A 174 -16.14 -7.74 -10.83
N GLY A 175 -15.90 -8.70 -9.94
CA GLY A 175 -16.76 -9.87 -9.74
C GLY A 175 -18.12 -9.48 -9.14
N GLY A 176 -19.17 -10.19 -9.54
CA GLY A 176 -20.52 -9.99 -9.04
C GLY A 176 -20.67 -10.47 -7.60
N SER A 177 -21.49 -9.77 -6.82
CA SER A 177 -21.84 -10.17 -5.46
C SER A 177 -22.81 -11.35 -5.46
N ALA A 178 -22.66 -12.22 -4.46
CA ALA A 178 -23.45 -13.43 -4.29
C ALA A 178 -24.27 -13.41 -2.99
N LEU A 179 -25.56 -13.72 -3.07
CA LEU A 179 -26.44 -13.75 -1.89
C LEU A 179 -26.27 -15.04 -1.07
N VAL A 180 -26.00 -16.19 -1.70
CA VAL A 180 -25.95 -17.50 -1.02
C VAL A 180 -24.74 -18.34 -1.44
N GLY A 181 -24.34 -18.29 -2.71
CA GLY A 181 -23.18 -19.02 -3.25
C GLY A 181 -21.90 -18.18 -3.25
N ALA A 182 -20.83 -18.69 -3.87
CA ALA A 182 -19.54 -17.98 -3.96
C ALA A 182 -19.66 -16.66 -4.73
N GLY A 183 -18.86 -15.68 -4.31
CA GLY A 183 -18.68 -14.42 -5.03
C GLY A 183 -17.99 -14.65 -6.36
N GLY A 184 -18.31 -13.83 -7.36
CA GLY A 184 -17.67 -13.95 -8.67
C GLY A 184 -16.21 -13.52 -8.62
N THR A 185 -15.34 -14.15 -9.40
CA THR A 185 -13.95 -13.68 -9.47
C THR A 185 -13.87 -12.35 -10.21
N GLY A 186 -12.95 -11.48 -9.83
CA GLY A 186 -12.59 -10.32 -10.65
C GLY A 186 -11.97 -10.76 -11.97
N GLY A 187 -12.17 -9.95 -13.01
CA GLY A 187 -11.54 -10.17 -14.31
C GLY A 187 -10.08 -9.72 -14.29
N ASN A 188 -9.24 -10.34 -15.12
CA ASN A 188 -7.85 -9.95 -15.22
C ASN A 188 -7.72 -8.60 -15.96
N GLY A 189 -6.70 -7.82 -15.62
CA GLY A 189 -6.31 -6.65 -16.40
C GLY A 189 -5.78 -7.04 -17.78
N GLY A 190 -5.99 -6.17 -18.77
CA GLY A 190 -5.45 -6.34 -20.11
C GLY A 190 -3.95 -6.09 -20.15
N ALA A 191 -3.22 -6.81 -20.99
CA ALA A 191 -1.80 -6.52 -21.21
C ALA A 191 -1.61 -5.29 -22.12
N ALA A 192 -0.51 -4.56 -21.91
CA ALA A 192 -0.07 -3.55 -22.86
C ALA A 192 0.72 -4.17 -24.04
N GLY A 193 1.01 -3.35 -25.06
CA GLY A 193 1.79 -3.75 -26.23
C GLY A 193 3.30 -3.54 -26.05
N LEU A 194 3.88 -2.62 -26.83
CA LEU A 194 5.29 -2.26 -26.74
C LEU A 194 5.52 -1.12 -25.74
N PHE A 195 4.63 -0.13 -25.77
CA PHE A 195 4.59 1.02 -24.88
C PHE A 195 3.23 1.13 -24.20
N GLY A 196 3.25 1.35 -22.88
CA GLY A 196 2.06 1.62 -22.08
C GLY A 196 1.91 0.65 -20.92
N SER A 197 0.95 0.95 -20.06
CA SER A 197 0.76 0.25 -18.80
C SER A 197 -0.19 -0.94 -18.91
N GLY A 198 0.10 -2.02 -18.21
CA GLY A 198 -0.84 -3.13 -18.03
C GLY A 198 -2.06 -2.68 -17.23
N GLY A 199 -3.23 -3.19 -17.59
CA GLY A 199 -4.47 -2.90 -16.89
C GLY A 199 -4.50 -3.50 -15.48
N VAL A 200 -5.23 -2.88 -14.56
CA VAL A 200 -5.43 -3.43 -13.22
C VAL A 200 -6.33 -4.65 -13.25
N GLY A 201 -6.12 -5.59 -12.33
CA GLY A 201 -7.06 -6.68 -12.07
C GLY A 201 -8.34 -6.19 -11.38
N GLY A 202 -9.48 -6.77 -11.73
CA GLY A 202 -10.77 -6.47 -11.12
C GLY A 202 -10.87 -7.03 -9.70
N ALA A 203 -11.62 -6.34 -8.84
CA ALA A 203 -11.90 -6.84 -7.50
C ALA A 203 -12.78 -8.09 -7.54
N GLY A 204 -12.60 -9.00 -6.59
CA GLY A 204 -13.49 -10.14 -6.37
C GLY A 204 -14.84 -9.74 -5.77
N GLY A 205 -15.86 -10.53 -6.07
CA GLY A 205 -17.23 -10.31 -5.61
C GLY A 205 -17.46 -10.72 -4.16
N ASN A 206 -18.31 -9.99 -3.47
CA ASN A 206 -18.67 -10.24 -2.08
C ASN A 206 -19.65 -11.42 -1.97
N SER A 207 -19.59 -12.19 -0.88
CA SER A 207 -20.37 -13.42 -0.76
C SER A 207 -20.83 -13.72 0.67
N ALA A 208 -21.95 -14.44 0.80
CA ALA A 208 -22.33 -15.12 2.06
C ALA A 208 -21.68 -16.50 2.23
N ALA A 209 -21.08 -17.04 1.16
CA ALA A 209 -20.21 -18.20 1.15
C ALA A 209 -18.74 -17.73 1.06
N SER A 210 -17.93 -18.27 0.14
CA SER A 210 -16.56 -17.81 -0.12
C SER A 210 -16.54 -16.54 -0.97
N GLY A 211 -15.71 -15.57 -0.59
CA GLY A 211 -15.46 -14.37 -1.38
C GLY A 211 -14.86 -14.74 -2.73
N GLY A 212 -15.18 -13.96 -3.76
CA GLY A 212 -14.57 -14.15 -5.08
C GLY A 212 -13.11 -13.69 -5.06
N ASN A 213 -12.24 -14.37 -5.79
CA ASN A 213 -10.84 -13.95 -5.89
C ASN A 213 -10.71 -12.66 -6.74
N GLY A 214 -9.71 -11.84 -6.46
CA GLY A 214 -9.32 -10.73 -7.32
C GLY A 214 -8.70 -11.24 -8.63
N GLY A 215 -8.89 -10.47 -9.70
CA GLY A 215 -8.26 -10.74 -10.99
C GLY A 215 -6.78 -10.36 -10.99
N ALA A 216 -5.97 -11.02 -11.80
CA ALA A 216 -4.57 -10.66 -11.96
C ALA A 216 -4.40 -9.31 -12.69
N GLY A 217 -3.32 -8.60 -12.41
CA GLY A 217 -2.90 -7.44 -13.19
C GLY A 217 -2.39 -7.84 -14.57
N GLY A 218 -2.56 -6.95 -15.55
CA GLY A 218 -2.04 -7.09 -16.89
C GLY A 218 -0.55 -6.82 -16.96
N ASN A 219 0.15 -7.45 -17.91
CA ASN A 219 1.57 -7.21 -18.09
C ASN A 219 1.84 -5.81 -18.65
N ALA A 220 2.96 -5.22 -18.23
CA ALA A 220 3.52 -3.99 -18.80
C ALA A 220 3.85 -4.14 -20.30
N GLY A 221 4.02 -3.01 -20.97
CA GLY A 221 4.54 -2.96 -22.33
C GLY A 221 5.96 -3.53 -22.41
N MET A 222 6.30 -4.21 -23.51
CA MET A 222 7.57 -4.95 -23.60
C MET A 222 8.81 -4.09 -23.36
N LEU A 223 8.79 -2.81 -23.75
CA LEU A 223 9.92 -1.90 -23.58
C LEU A 223 9.73 -0.99 -22.38
N PHE A 224 8.62 -0.25 -22.35
CA PHE A 224 8.28 0.68 -21.27
C PHE A 224 6.81 0.57 -20.87
N GLY A 225 6.57 0.84 -19.59
CA GLY A 225 5.26 1.12 -19.03
C GLY A 225 4.97 0.31 -17.77
N ALA A 226 4.03 0.78 -16.96
CA ALA A 226 3.72 0.15 -15.67
C ALA A 226 3.17 -1.26 -15.83
N ALA A 227 3.54 -2.21 -14.97
CA ALA A 227 2.80 -3.47 -14.89
C ALA A 227 1.53 -3.28 -14.05
N GLY A 228 0.44 -3.92 -14.46
CA GLY A 228 -0.86 -3.80 -13.79
C GLY A 228 -0.83 -4.42 -12.40
N THR A 229 -1.52 -3.79 -11.46
CA THR A 229 -1.69 -4.36 -10.10
C THR A 229 -2.74 -5.46 -10.10
N GLY A 230 -2.60 -6.43 -9.21
CA GLY A 230 -3.65 -7.41 -8.94
C GLY A 230 -4.87 -6.77 -8.25
N GLY A 231 -6.06 -7.30 -8.53
CA GLY A 231 -7.30 -6.90 -7.89
C GLY A 231 -7.41 -7.47 -6.47
N SER A 232 -8.13 -6.78 -5.60
CA SER A 232 -8.42 -7.28 -4.24
C SER A 232 -9.40 -8.45 -4.27
N GLY A 233 -9.26 -9.38 -3.33
CA GLY A 233 -10.25 -10.42 -3.06
C GLY A 233 -11.54 -9.87 -2.46
N GLY A 234 -12.64 -10.57 -2.69
CA GLY A 234 -13.98 -10.24 -2.21
C GLY A 234 -14.22 -10.66 -0.77
N HIS A 235 -15.18 -10.01 -0.10
CA HIS A 235 -15.49 -10.36 1.28
C HIS A 235 -16.27 -11.68 1.42
N SER A 236 -16.22 -12.28 2.60
CA SER A 236 -17.09 -13.37 3.05
C SER A 236 -17.87 -13.04 4.32
N ASP A 237 -19.20 -13.12 4.28
CA ASP A 237 -20.05 -13.09 5.48
C ASP A 237 -20.08 -14.46 6.21
N SER A 238 -19.44 -15.47 5.63
CA SER A 238 -19.48 -16.82 6.14
C SER A 238 -18.69 -16.98 7.44
N ILE A 239 -19.22 -17.83 8.32
CA ILE A 239 -18.53 -18.26 9.54
C ILE A 239 -17.55 -19.42 9.30
N THR A 240 -17.53 -20.01 8.09
CA THR A 240 -16.71 -21.20 7.77
C THR A 240 -15.92 -21.06 6.47
N PHE A 241 -16.39 -20.24 5.52
CA PHE A 241 -15.73 -20.05 4.23
C PHE A 241 -14.78 -18.85 4.23
N PRO A 242 -13.68 -18.95 3.45
CA PRO A 242 -12.67 -17.91 3.42
C PRO A 242 -13.13 -16.69 2.62
N GLY A 243 -12.55 -15.53 2.94
CA GLY A 243 -12.52 -14.40 2.02
C GLY A 243 -11.81 -14.78 0.72
N GLY A 244 -12.07 -14.06 -0.36
CA GLY A 244 -11.43 -14.34 -1.66
C GLY A 244 -9.97 -13.96 -1.65
N ASP A 245 -9.13 -14.66 -2.40
CA ASP A 245 -7.70 -14.31 -2.51
C ASP A 245 -7.50 -13.04 -3.35
N GLY A 246 -6.41 -12.32 -3.12
CA GLY A 246 -5.96 -11.25 -3.99
C GLY A 246 -5.41 -11.78 -5.32
N GLY A 247 -5.60 -11.03 -6.40
CA GLY A 247 -5.01 -11.33 -7.69
C GLY A 247 -3.51 -11.06 -7.72
N ALA A 248 -2.76 -11.80 -8.53
CA ALA A 248 -1.33 -11.53 -8.70
C ALA A 248 -1.09 -10.20 -9.46
N GLY A 249 0.05 -9.56 -9.24
CA GLY A 249 0.50 -8.46 -10.09
C GLY A 249 0.97 -8.92 -11.47
N GLY A 250 0.86 -8.04 -12.47
CA GLY A 250 1.33 -8.29 -13.83
C GLY A 250 2.85 -8.30 -13.92
N ALA A 251 3.41 -8.93 -14.94
CA ALA A 251 4.86 -8.91 -15.16
C ALA A 251 5.33 -7.57 -15.76
N GLY A 252 6.53 -7.15 -15.39
CA GLY A 252 7.23 -5.99 -15.95
C GLY A 252 7.79 -6.25 -17.36
N GLY A 253 7.88 -5.18 -18.16
CA GLY A 253 8.63 -5.13 -19.42
C GLY A 253 10.11 -4.83 -19.19
N LEU A 254 10.90 -4.71 -20.25
CA LEU A 254 12.37 -4.65 -20.19
C LEU A 254 12.94 -3.75 -19.07
N PHE A 255 12.37 -2.55 -18.91
CA PHE A 255 12.78 -1.56 -17.90
C PHE A 255 11.77 -1.35 -16.78
N SER A 256 10.69 -2.12 -16.73
CA SER A 256 9.61 -1.91 -15.78
C SER A 256 9.68 -2.90 -14.63
N ALA A 257 9.39 -2.40 -13.43
CA ALA A 257 9.14 -3.25 -12.28
C ALA A 257 7.91 -4.13 -12.49
N GLY A 258 7.85 -5.24 -11.75
CA GLY A 258 6.67 -6.07 -11.69
C GLY A 258 5.50 -5.36 -11.01
N GLY A 259 4.29 -5.67 -11.43
CA GLY A 259 3.07 -5.16 -10.84
C GLY A 259 2.88 -5.75 -9.46
N THR A 260 2.17 -5.07 -8.58
CA THR A 260 2.01 -5.54 -7.21
C THR A 260 0.85 -6.51 -7.07
N GLY A 261 0.94 -7.41 -6.10
CA GLY A 261 -0.17 -8.29 -5.73
C GLY A 261 -1.36 -7.52 -5.14
N GLY A 262 -2.56 -8.00 -5.43
CA GLY A 262 -3.80 -7.52 -4.84
C GLY A 262 -3.99 -8.05 -3.42
N LEU A 263 -4.85 -7.40 -2.64
CA LEU A 263 -5.10 -7.79 -1.26
C LEU A 263 -5.96 -9.05 -1.16
N GLY A 264 -5.77 -9.81 -0.09
CA GLY A 264 -6.75 -10.80 0.35
C GLY A 264 -8.05 -10.16 0.84
N GLY A 265 -9.16 -10.81 0.53
CA GLY A 265 -10.50 -10.42 0.95
C GLY A 265 -10.76 -10.72 2.42
N THR A 266 -11.62 -9.92 3.05
CA THR A 266 -11.96 -10.08 4.46
C THR A 266 -12.99 -11.18 4.68
N SER A 267 -13.08 -11.73 5.89
CA SER A 267 -14.15 -12.66 6.28
C SER A 267 -14.70 -12.37 7.68
N VAL A 268 -15.97 -12.67 7.93
CA VAL A 268 -16.55 -12.52 9.27
C VAL A 268 -15.97 -13.53 10.24
N SER A 269 -16.03 -14.85 9.98
CA SER A 269 -15.39 -15.85 10.87
C SER A 269 -14.60 -16.97 10.19
N GLY A 270 -14.70 -17.12 8.86
CA GLY A 270 -13.77 -17.98 8.12
C GLY A 270 -12.36 -17.40 8.05
N THR A 271 -11.43 -18.03 7.33
CA THR A 271 -10.10 -17.44 7.17
C THR A 271 -10.13 -16.21 6.25
N GLY A 272 -9.33 -15.20 6.54
CA GLY A 272 -9.10 -14.13 5.57
C GLY A 272 -8.50 -14.71 4.27
N GLY A 273 -8.79 -14.09 3.14
CA GLY A 273 -8.20 -14.46 1.85
C GLY A 273 -6.71 -14.17 1.84
N THR A 274 -5.93 -14.92 1.07
CA THR A 274 -4.49 -14.66 0.92
C THR A 274 -4.24 -13.44 0.05
N GLY A 275 -3.15 -12.71 0.30
CA GLY A 275 -2.67 -11.67 -0.60
C GLY A 275 -2.11 -12.27 -1.88
N GLY A 276 -2.33 -11.58 -3.00
CA GLY A 276 -1.78 -11.95 -4.30
C GLY A 276 -0.27 -11.77 -4.34
N ALA A 277 0.42 -12.58 -5.15
CA ALA A 277 1.85 -12.42 -5.34
C ALA A 277 2.17 -11.15 -6.16
N GLY A 278 3.34 -10.55 -5.91
CA GLY A 278 3.91 -9.56 -6.80
C GLY A 278 4.33 -10.19 -8.13
N GLY A 279 4.18 -9.44 -9.21
CA GLY A 279 4.63 -9.81 -10.55
C GLY A 279 6.15 -9.77 -10.67
N ALA A 280 6.72 -10.55 -11.57
CA ALA A 280 8.15 -10.50 -11.85
C ALA A 280 8.53 -9.18 -12.51
N GLY A 281 9.70 -8.64 -12.18
CA GLY A 281 10.30 -7.53 -12.92
C GLY A 281 10.76 -7.97 -14.31
N GLY A 282 10.78 -7.05 -15.27
CA GLY A 282 11.51 -7.32 -16.51
C GLY A 282 13.01 -7.17 -16.33
N VAL A 283 13.79 -7.36 -17.38
CA VAL A 283 15.26 -7.57 -17.32
C VAL A 283 16.00 -6.62 -16.38
N PHE A 284 15.65 -5.32 -16.36
CA PHE A 284 16.24 -4.32 -15.47
C PHE A 284 15.33 -3.91 -14.30
N GLY A 285 14.06 -4.28 -14.32
CA GLY A 285 13.09 -3.91 -13.29
C GLY A 285 13.16 -4.83 -12.07
N ALA A 286 12.85 -4.26 -10.90
CA ALA A 286 12.69 -5.05 -9.70
C ALA A 286 11.38 -5.86 -9.74
N GLY A 287 11.28 -6.87 -8.89
CA GLY A 287 10.02 -7.57 -8.67
C GLY A 287 8.97 -6.68 -8.02
N GLY A 288 7.70 -6.91 -8.33
CA GLY A 288 6.58 -6.24 -7.68
C GLY A 288 6.41 -6.69 -6.23
N THR A 289 5.84 -5.85 -5.38
CA THR A 289 5.56 -6.25 -3.99
C THR A 289 4.37 -7.21 -3.91
N GLY A 290 4.40 -8.11 -2.93
CA GLY A 290 3.25 -8.95 -2.60
C GLY A 290 2.10 -8.16 -1.98
N GLY A 291 0.87 -8.62 -2.17
CA GLY A 291 -0.33 -8.03 -1.56
C GLY A 291 -0.50 -8.46 -0.10
N GLY A 292 -1.12 -7.62 0.72
CA GLY A 292 -1.44 -7.97 2.11
C GLY A 292 -2.52 -9.06 2.22
N GLY A 293 -2.47 -9.86 3.27
CA GLY A 293 -3.49 -10.85 3.60
C GLY A 293 -4.79 -10.23 4.13
N GLY A 294 -5.91 -10.90 3.91
CA GLY A 294 -7.24 -10.46 4.33
C GLY A 294 -7.45 -10.57 5.84
N ALA A 295 -8.19 -9.62 6.41
CA ALA A 295 -8.53 -9.62 7.83
C ALA A 295 -9.79 -10.44 8.15
N THR A 296 -9.92 -10.90 9.40
CA THR A 296 -11.14 -11.53 9.90
C THR A 296 -11.50 -11.21 11.35
N ASP A 297 -12.79 -11.13 11.65
CA ASP A 297 -13.33 -10.87 12.99
C ASP A 297 -13.35 -12.12 13.89
N GLY A 298 -13.39 -13.31 13.29
CA GLY A 298 -13.67 -14.56 13.99
C GLY A 298 -12.80 -15.76 13.59
N GLY A 299 -12.01 -15.67 12.52
CA GLY A 299 -11.15 -16.75 12.05
C GLY A 299 -9.65 -16.48 12.15
N SER A 300 -8.89 -17.11 11.24
CA SER A 300 -7.47 -16.83 11.04
C SER A 300 -7.27 -15.79 9.95
N GLY A 301 -6.34 -14.86 10.14
CA GLY A 301 -5.97 -13.90 9.11
C GLY A 301 -5.38 -14.57 7.88
N GLY A 302 -5.60 -13.97 6.72
CA GLY A 302 -5.06 -14.45 5.45
C GLY A 302 -3.55 -14.26 5.37
N LEU A 303 -2.87 -15.13 4.63
CA LEU A 303 -1.43 -15.00 4.40
C LEU A 303 -1.11 -13.78 3.54
N GLY A 304 0.04 -13.15 3.76
CA GLY A 304 0.59 -12.17 2.83
C GLY A 304 1.10 -12.83 1.56
N GLY A 305 0.97 -12.13 0.43
CA GLY A 305 1.46 -12.58 -0.87
C GLY A 305 2.99 -12.46 -0.96
N ALA A 306 3.61 -13.38 -1.71
CA ALA A 306 5.05 -13.29 -1.94
C ALA A 306 5.41 -12.08 -2.82
N GLY A 307 6.59 -11.52 -2.61
CA GLY A 307 7.19 -10.56 -3.54
C GLY A 307 7.60 -11.22 -4.85
N GLY A 308 7.52 -10.47 -5.95
CA GLY A 308 7.95 -10.91 -7.26
C GLY A 308 9.47 -11.01 -7.36
N ALA A 309 9.96 -11.88 -8.22
CA ALA A 309 11.39 -11.93 -8.52
C ALA A 309 11.83 -10.70 -9.33
N GLY A 310 13.04 -10.20 -9.09
CA GLY A 310 13.68 -9.24 -9.99
C GLY A 310 14.01 -9.86 -11.34
N GLY A 311 14.07 -9.03 -12.39
CA GLY A 311 14.67 -9.47 -13.65
C GLY A 311 16.18 -9.64 -13.53
N MET A 312 16.86 -9.96 -14.63
CA MET A 312 18.29 -10.31 -14.63
C MET A 312 19.21 -9.34 -13.84
N PHE A 313 18.91 -8.04 -13.83
CA PHE A 313 19.64 -7.01 -13.11
C PHE A 313 18.85 -6.37 -11.96
N GLY A 314 17.55 -6.67 -11.84
CA GLY A 314 16.66 -6.04 -10.87
C GLY A 314 16.73 -6.66 -9.47
N GLY A 315 16.34 -5.89 -8.46
CA GLY A 315 16.17 -6.38 -7.10
C GLY A 315 14.91 -7.23 -6.93
N GLY A 316 14.84 -7.98 -5.83
CA GLY A 316 13.63 -8.71 -5.49
C GLY A 316 12.52 -7.80 -4.95
N GLY A 317 11.27 -8.10 -5.28
CA GLY A 317 10.12 -7.41 -4.72
C GLY A 317 9.89 -7.82 -3.27
N ALA A 318 9.39 -6.91 -2.44
CA ALA A 318 9.16 -7.21 -1.02
C ALA A 318 7.87 -8.04 -0.81
N GLY A 319 7.82 -8.85 0.25
CA GLY A 319 6.66 -9.66 0.60
C GLY A 319 5.52 -8.83 1.20
N GLY A 320 4.28 -9.25 0.98
CA GLY A 320 3.09 -8.62 1.54
C GLY A 320 2.89 -8.97 3.01
N THR A 321 2.23 -8.11 3.77
CA THR A 321 1.97 -8.33 5.20
C THR A 321 0.87 -9.37 5.41
N GLY A 322 0.93 -10.09 6.52
CA GLY A 322 -0.10 -11.05 6.93
C GLY A 322 -1.35 -10.34 7.44
N GLY A 323 -2.51 -10.92 7.16
CA GLY A 323 -3.80 -10.37 7.59
C GLY A 323 -4.05 -10.54 9.09
N HIS A 324 -4.87 -9.67 9.66
CA HIS A 324 -5.33 -9.82 11.04
C HIS A 324 -6.29 -11.01 11.16
N GLY A 325 -6.23 -11.75 12.27
CA GLY A 325 -7.26 -12.73 12.62
C GLY A 325 -7.73 -12.62 14.05
N SER A 326 -8.81 -13.30 14.40
CA SER A 326 -9.21 -13.40 15.81
C SER A 326 -8.29 -14.39 16.53
N THR A 327 -8.09 -15.57 15.96
CA THR A 327 -7.42 -16.72 16.58
C THR A 327 -5.98 -16.89 16.11
N PHE A 328 -5.71 -16.62 14.84
CA PHE A 328 -4.35 -16.64 14.30
C PHE A 328 -4.16 -15.43 13.41
N GLY A 329 -3.05 -14.71 13.58
CA GLY A 329 -2.61 -13.77 12.57
C GLY A 329 -2.11 -14.53 11.34
N GLY A 330 -2.33 -13.97 10.15
CA GLY A 330 -1.79 -14.51 8.91
C GLY A 330 -0.27 -14.34 8.87
N ALA A 331 0.47 -15.28 8.29
CA ALA A 331 1.90 -15.09 8.11
C ALA A 331 2.18 -14.04 7.02
N GLY A 332 3.27 -13.30 7.14
CA GLY A 332 3.77 -12.44 6.09
C GLY A 332 4.31 -13.23 4.89
N GLY A 333 4.22 -12.64 3.70
CA GLY A 333 4.73 -13.21 2.46
C GLY A 333 6.25 -13.14 2.40
N ALA A 334 6.87 -14.11 1.72
CA ALA A 334 8.31 -14.06 1.49
C ALA A 334 8.69 -12.92 0.53
N GLY A 335 9.86 -12.33 0.70
CA GLY A 335 10.48 -11.45 -0.29
C GLY A 335 10.91 -12.23 -1.54
N GLY A 336 10.86 -11.58 -2.69
CA GLY A 336 11.33 -12.11 -3.96
C GLY A 336 12.85 -12.10 -4.06
N ASN A 337 13.40 -13.00 -4.86
CA ASN A 337 14.84 -13.05 -5.10
C ASN A 337 15.26 -11.96 -6.09
N ALA A 338 16.49 -11.46 -5.96
CA ALA A 338 17.11 -10.59 -6.96
C ALA A 338 17.56 -11.34 -8.22
N GLY A 339 17.83 -10.58 -9.27
CA GLY A 339 18.34 -11.06 -10.55
C GLY A 339 19.72 -11.69 -10.49
N MET A 340 20.00 -12.61 -11.42
CA MET A 340 21.28 -13.34 -11.50
C MET A 340 22.52 -12.44 -11.54
N PHE A 341 22.44 -11.29 -12.22
CA PHE A 341 23.53 -10.34 -12.43
C PHE A 341 23.31 -9.01 -11.72
N SER A 342 22.40 -8.98 -10.75
CA SER A 342 22.09 -7.74 -10.06
C SER A 342 23.31 -7.26 -9.26
N VAL A 343 23.81 -6.08 -9.60
CA VAL A 343 24.94 -5.44 -8.90
C VAL A 343 24.36 -4.40 -7.95
N GLY A 344 24.42 -4.68 -6.66
CA GLY A 344 23.95 -3.77 -5.62
C GLY A 344 22.44 -3.80 -5.36
N ALA A 345 21.63 -4.46 -6.19
CA ALA A 345 20.22 -4.68 -5.88
C ALA A 345 20.05 -5.97 -5.04
N PRO A 346 19.41 -5.89 -3.87
CA PRO A 346 19.29 -6.97 -2.92
C PRO A 346 18.05 -7.85 -3.20
N GLY A 347 17.99 -8.99 -2.52
CA GLY A 347 16.72 -9.70 -2.36
C GLY A 347 15.68 -8.83 -1.65
N GLY A 348 14.40 -9.04 -1.98
CA GLY A 348 13.31 -8.29 -1.38
C GLY A 348 13.14 -8.61 0.10
N ALA A 349 12.69 -7.66 0.90
CA ALA A 349 12.40 -7.92 2.31
C ALA A 349 11.15 -8.82 2.48
N GLY A 350 11.09 -9.58 3.57
CA GLY A 350 9.94 -10.40 3.92
C GLY A 350 8.83 -9.56 4.57
N GLY A 351 7.57 -9.89 4.30
CA GLY A 351 6.42 -9.18 4.87
C GLY A 351 6.25 -9.43 6.37
N ALA A 352 5.70 -8.46 7.11
CA ALA A 352 5.37 -8.65 8.52
C ALA A 352 4.23 -9.67 8.70
N GLY A 353 4.22 -10.37 9.83
CA GLY A 353 3.11 -11.24 10.23
C GLY A 353 1.95 -10.45 10.82
N GLY A 354 0.73 -10.89 10.56
CA GLY A 354 -0.50 -10.27 11.04
C GLY A 354 -0.76 -10.50 12.53
N GLU A 355 -1.63 -9.67 13.10
CA GLU A 355 -1.99 -9.75 14.52
C GLU A 355 -3.11 -10.76 14.80
N SER A 356 -3.21 -11.24 16.05
CA SER A 356 -4.43 -11.85 16.59
C SER A 356 -4.96 -11.18 17.86
N ILE A 357 -6.22 -11.44 18.23
CA ILE A 357 -6.89 -10.74 19.36
C ILE A 357 -7.66 -11.64 20.36
N THR A 358 -7.82 -12.94 20.10
CA THR A 358 -8.47 -13.87 21.06
C THR A 358 -7.55 -14.17 22.25
N PRO A 359 -7.94 -13.86 23.51
CA PRO A 359 -7.06 -13.98 24.68
C PRO A 359 -6.52 -15.39 24.98
N VAL A 360 -7.25 -16.44 24.60
CA VAL A 360 -6.90 -17.85 24.79
C VAL A 360 -6.87 -18.51 23.40
N GLY A 361 -5.75 -19.12 23.01
CA GLY A 361 -5.58 -19.70 21.67
C GLY A 361 -5.00 -18.75 20.62
N GLY A 362 -5.00 -17.43 20.89
CA GLY A 362 -4.57 -16.39 19.95
C GLY A 362 -3.07 -16.41 19.64
N ILE A 363 -2.65 -16.75 18.42
CA ILE A 363 -1.24 -16.73 18.00
C ILE A 363 -1.00 -15.66 16.94
N GLY A 364 0.08 -14.89 17.06
CA GLY A 364 0.48 -13.91 16.05
C GLY A 364 1.02 -14.59 14.79
N GLY A 365 0.84 -13.96 13.64
CA GLY A 365 1.36 -14.44 12.37
C GLY A 365 2.89 -14.41 12.33
N ALA A 366 3.52 -15.39 11.70
CA ALA A 366 4.96 -15.35 11.49
C ALA A 366 5.32 -14.27 10.44
N GLY A 367 6.49 -13.64 10.58
CA GLY A 367 7.06 -12.82 9.52
C GLY A 367 7.54 -13.67 8.35
N GLY A 368 7.48 -13.11 7.13
CA GLY A 368 7.95 -13.72 5.90
C GLY A 368 9.48 -13.74 5.82
N ALA A 369 10.03 -14.73 5.13
CA ALA A 369 11.47 -14.76 4.89
C ALA A 369 11.89 -13.65 3.90
N GLY A 370 13.09 -13.09 4.08
CA GLY A 370 13.72 -12.24 3.07
C GLY A 370 14.11 -13.04 1.83
N GLY A 371 14.05 -12.40 0.67
CA GLY A 371 14.49 -12.96 -0.59
C GLY A 371 16.01 -13.02 -0.69
N ASN A 372 16.52 -13.93 -1.51
CA ASN A 372 17.97 -14.05 -1.71
C ASN A 372 18.51 -12.95 -2.64
N GLY A 373 19.78 -12.58 -2.45
CA GLY A 373 20.54 -11.76 -3.39
C GLY A 373 20.72 -12.43 -4.75
N GLY A 374 21.34 -11.73 -5.68
CA GLY A 374 21.61 -12.24 -7.02
C GLY A 374 22.56 -13.43 -7.00
N LEU A 375 22.65 -14.19 -8.10
CA LEU A 375 23.46 -15.42 -8.11
C LEU A 375 24.94 -15.15 -7.76
N LEU A 376 25.53 -14.09 -8.32
CA LEU A 376 26.94 -13.75 -8.13
C LEU A 376 27.16 -12.64 -7.10
N PHE A 377 26.29 -11.63 -7.10
CA PHE A 377 26.42 -10.40 -6.34
C PHE A 377 25.10 -10.06 -5.64
N GLY A 378 25.19 -9.27 -4.58
CA GLY A 378 24.04 -8.66 -3.93
C GLY A 378 23.76 -9.24 -2.55
N ASP A 379 23.17 -8.42 -1.70
CA ASP A 379 22.84 -8.78 -0.33
C ASP A 379 21.50 -9.53 -0.27
N GLY A 380 21.34 -10.35 0.76
CA GLY A 380 20.06 -10.96 1.08
C GLY A 380 19.07 -9.94 1.64
N GLY A 381 17.78 -10.14 1.39
CA GLY A 381 16.71 -9.32 1.94
C GLY A 381 16.51 -9.55 3.45
N ALA A 382 16.05 -8.53 4.17
CA ALA A 382 15.70 -8.68 5.57
C ALA A 382 14.48 -9.60 5.75
N GLY A 383 14.43 -10.35 6.84
CA GLY A 383 13.24 -11.10 7.24
C GLY A 383 12.19 -10.19 7.87
N GLY A 384 10.92 -10.50 7.63
CA GLY A 384 9.79 -9.74 8.17
C GLY A 384 9.59 -9.93 9.66
N ASN A 385 9.02 -8.94 10.33
CA ASN A 385 8.71 -9.02 11.76
C ASN A 385 7.53 -9.99 12.03
N GLY A 386 7.53 -10.67 13.18
CA GLY A 386 6.38 -11.46 13.63
C GLY A 386 5.27 -10.57 14.18
N GLY A 387 4.02 -10.98 13.99
CA GLY A 387 2.83 -10.27 14.45
C GLY A 387 2.52 -10.49 15.93
N PHE A 388 1.70 -9.61 16.50
CA PHE A 388 1.21 -9.76 17.87
C PHE A 388 0.27 -10.96 18.02
N GLY A 389 0.36 -11.69 19.14
CA GLY A 389 -0.64 -12.68 19.53
C GLY A 389 -0.95 -12.65 21.02
N PRO A 390 -2.22 -12.70 21.47
CA PRO A 390 -2.56 -12.62 22.87
C PRO A 390 -2.02 -13.80 23.67
N GLN A 391 -1.99 -15.02 23.10
CA GLN A 391 -1.33 -16.16 23.75
C GLN A 391 0.15 -16.19 23.41
N THR A 392 0.47 -16.26 22.12
CA THR A 392 1.85 -16.38 21.64
C THR A 392 2.12 -15.40 20.52
N GLY A 393 3.20 -14.62 20.64
CA GLY A 393 3.65 -13.75 19.56
C GLY A 393 4.14 -14.55 18.35
N GLY A 394 3.98 -13.99 17.16
CA GLY A 394 4.44 -14.58 15.91
C GLY A 394 5.96 -14.58 15.81
N ARG A 395 6.55 -15.59 15.16
CA ARG A 395 8.01 -15.62 14.96
C ARG A 395 8.44 -14.60 13.91
N GLY A 396 9.62 -14.03 14.06
CA GLY A 396 10.26 -13.26 12.98
C GLY A 396 10.69 -14.16 11.82
N GLY A 397 10.65 -13.62 10.61
CA GLY A 397 11.10 -14.27 9.39
C GLY A 397 12.62 -14.32 9.28
N ALA A 398 13.14 -15.34 8.61
CA ALA A 398 14.57 -15.43 8.36
C ALA A 398 15.03 -14.39 7.33
N GLY A 399 16.25 -13.87 7.45
CA GLY A 399 16.89 -13.09 6.41
C GLY A 399 17.33 -13.96 5.23
N GLY A 400 17.35 -13.37 4.04
CA GLY A 400 17.76 -14.02 2.80
C GLY A 400 19.27 -14.23 2.72
N ALA A 401 19.71 -15.20 1.92
CA ALA A 401 21.13 -15.40 1.64
C ALA A 401 21.64 -14.37 0.63
N ALA A 402 22.92 -14.02 0.72
CA ALA A 402 23.61 -13.19 -0.26
C ALA A 402 23.96 -13.96 -1.55
N GLY A 403 24.44 -13.24 -2.55
CA GLY A 403 25.05 -13.81 -3.75
C GLY A 403 26.39 -14.48 -3.49
N MET A 404 26.80 -15.38 -4.40
CA MET A 404 27.92 -16.31 -4.15
C MET A 404 29.28 -15.64 -3.94
N LEU A 405 29.59 -14.55 -4.65
CA LEU A 405 30.94 -13.94 -4.64
C LEU A 405 31.05 -12.82 -3.62
N THR A 406 30.16 -11.83 -3.67
CA THR A 406 30.15 -10.75 -2.69
C THR A 406 28.74 -10.34 -2.32
N GLY A 407 28.53 -10.16 -1.02
CA GLY A 407 27.27 -9.78 -0.43
C GLY A 407 27.16 -10.27 1.02
N SER A 408 26.44 -9.50 1.81
CA SER A 408 26.07 -9.79 3.19
C SER A 408 24.70 -10.46 3.25
N GLY A 409 24.56 -11.40 4.19
CA GLY A 409 23.27 -12.04 4.44
C GLY A 409 22.29 -11.04 5.06
N GLY A 410 21.01 -11.20 4.75
CA GLY A 410 19.96 -10.34 5.30
C GLY A 410 19.78 -10.53 6.79
N ALA A 411 19.40 -9.48 7.52
CA ALA A 411 19.05 -9.59 8.93
C ALA A 411 17.75 -10.40 9.12
N GLY A 412 17.64 -11.17 10.19
CA GLY A 412 16.40 -11.82 10.59
C GLY A 412 15.42 -10.82 11.23
N GLY A 413 14.12 -11.04 11.00
CA GLY A 413 13.06 -10.19 11.54
C GLY A 413 12.87 -10.37 13.05
N ALA A 414 12.36 -9.35 13.72
CA ALA A 414 12.05 -9.44 15.15
C ALA A 414 10.84 -10.36 15.39
N GLY A 415 10.80 -11.05 16.53
CA GLY A 415 9.62 -11.77 16.99
C GLY A 415 8.54 -10.82 17.50
N GLY A 416 7.28 -11.18 17.29
CA GLY A 416 6.12 -10.44 17.73
C GLY A 416 5.84 -10.62 19.23
N ASP A 417 5.05 -9.71 19.80
CA ASP A 417 4.70 -9.73 21.21
C ASP A 417 3.63 -10.79 21.55
N GLY A 418 3.75 -11.38 22.75
CA GLY A 418 2.79 -12.29 23.38
C GLY A 418 2.16 -11.70 24.65
N ALA A 419 0.91 -12.00 25.01
CA ALA A 419 0.35 -11.59 26.31
C ALA A 419 0.43 -12.70 27.37
N THR A 420 -0.25 -13.82 27.18
CA THR A 420 -0.53 -14.79 28.24
C THR A 420 0.40 -16.00 28.26
N ALA A 421 1.22 -16.24 27.22
CA ALA A 421 2.16 -17.37 27.21
C ALA A 421 3.59 -16.99 26.79
N GLN A 422 3.86 -16.82 25.50
CA GLN A 422 5.23 -16.66 24.98
C GLN A 422 5.36 -15.50 24.00
N GLY A 423 6.47 -14.77 24.08
CA GLY A 423 6.88 -13.86 23.01
C GLY A 423 7.32 -14.68 21.79
N GLY A 424 7.16 -14.12 20.59
CA GLY A 424 7.61 -14.75 19.37
C GLY A 424 9.13 -14.83 19.29
N ALA A 425 9.67 -15.92 18.75
CA ALA A 425 11.12 -16.00 18.52
C ALA A 425 11.55 -15.04 17.40
N GLY A 426 12.76 -14.49 17.49
CA GLY A 426 13.37 -13.75 16.40
C GLY A 426 13.78 -14.67 15.23
N GLY A 427 13.81 -14.12 14.03
CA GLY A 427 14.21 -14.81 12.81
C GLY A 427 15.73 -14.98 12.71
N ALA A 428 16.17 -16.02 12.01
CA ALA A 428 17.60 -16.22 11.76
C ALA A 428 18.14 -15.21 10.73
N GLY A 429 19.39 -14.80 10.85
CA GLY A 429 20.09 -14.04 9.81
C GLY A 429 20.52 -14.94 8.64
N GLY A 430 20.64 -14.34 7.46
CA GLY A 430 21.03 -15.03 6.23
C GLY A 430 22.54 -15.25 6.11
N THR A 431 22.96 -16.16 5.25
CA THR A 431 24.38 -16.42 4.99
C THR A 431 24.98 -15.39 4.03
N SER A 432 26.26 -15.07 4.22
CA SER A 432 27.04 -14.25 3.30
C SER A 432 27.44 -14.97 2.01
N GLY A 433 27.96 -14.21 1.05
CA GLY A 433 28.75 -14.72 -0.05
C GLY A 433 30.19 -15.02 0.36
N LEU A 434 31.07 -15.29 -0.59
CA LEU A 434 32.50 -15.52 -0.33
C LEU A 434 33.14 -14.33 0.40
N ILE A 435 32.75 -13.11 0.03
CA ILE A 435 33.12 -11.86 0.69
C ILE A 435 31.85 -11.17 1.21
N GLY A 436 31.76 -10.99 2.53
CA GLY A 436 30.65 -10.32 3.19
C GLY A 436 30.32 -10.95 4.55
N ASN A 437 29.48 -10.28 5.33
CA ASN A 437 29.11 -10.75 6.66
C ASN A 437 27.83 -11.56 6.63
N GLY A 438 27.73 -12.59 7.46
CA GLY A 438 26.44 -13.22 7.73
C GLY A 438 25.49 -12.23 8.39
N GLY A 439 24.18 -12.34 8.14
CA GLY A 439 23.19 -11.42 8.70
C GLY A 439 22.98 -11.60 10.19
N ASN A 440 22.58 -10.55 10.90
CA ASN A 440 22.22 -10.66 12.31
C ASN A 440 20.91 -11.43 12.50
N GLY A 441 20.79 -12.17 13.60
CA GLY A 441 19.52 -12.73 14.06
C GLY A 441 18.62 -11.65 14.65
N GLY A 442 17.31 -11.79 14.44
CA GLY A 442 16.30 -10.89 14.97
C GLY A 442 16.12 -11.03 16.49
N SER A 443 15.69 -9.96 17.16
CA SER A 443 15.35 -10.02 18.59
C SER A 443 14.06 -10.82 18.82
N GLY A 444 13.96 -11.53 19.94
CA GLY A 444 12.71 -12.15 20.38
C GLY A 444 11.71 -11.11 20.91
N GLY A 445 10.42 -11.39 20.71
CA GLY A 445 9.32 -10.53 21.15
C GLY A 445 9.05 -10.62 22.64
N THR A 446 8.34 -9.63 23.19
CA THR A 446 8.06 -9.57 24.63
C THR A 446 6.83 -10.41 25.02
N ALA A 447 6.71 -10.80 26.29
CA ALA A 447 5.60 -11.59 26.85
C ALA A 447 5.07 -10.97 28.15
N GLN A 448 3.82 -10.48 28.18
CA GLN A 448 3.27 -9.78 29.35
C GLN A 448 1.85 -10.18 29.77
N GLY A 449 1.69 -10.58 31.03
CA GLY A 449 0.37 -10.65 31.69
C GLY A 449 0.05 -11.95 32.44
N ALA A 450 0.88 -12.99 32.37
CA ALA A 450 0.61 -14.27 33.05
C ALA A 450 1.74 -14.70 34.01
N VAL A 451 1.36 -15.41 35.08
CA VAL A 451 2.29 -16.12 35.96
C VAL A 451 2.95 -17.22 35.12
N SER A 452 4.26 -17.10 34.85
CA SER A 452 5.08 -17.95 33.95
C SER A 452 5.20 -17.51 32.48
N SER A 453 4.92 -16.24 32.12
CA SER A 453 5.19 -15.77 30.74
C SER A 453 6.69 -15.82 30.38
N VAL A 454 7.01 -16.27 29.16
CA VAL A 454 8.40 -16.40 28.67
C VAL A 454 8.61 -15.47 27.48
N GLY A 455 9.60 -14.58 27.55
CA GLY A 455 9.98 -13.77 26.38
C GLY A 455 10.48 -14.66 25.24
N GLY A 456 10.28 -14.23 23.99
CA GLY A 456 10.70 -15.01 22.83
C GLY A 456 12.22 -15.18 22.76
N ALA A 457 12.70 -16.29 22.22
CA ALA A 457 14.14 -16.47 21.99
C ALA A 457 14.63 -15.50 20.89
N GLY A 458 15.88 -15.05 20.98
CA GLY A 458 16.54 -14.36 19.88
C GLY A 458 16.85 -15.32 18.72
N GLY A 459 16.84 -14.81 17.50
CA GLY A 459 17.18 -15.57 16.30
C GLY A 459 18.69 -15.81 16.17
N ALA A 460 19.08 -16.87 15.47
CA ALA A 460 20.48 -17.15 15.22
C ALA A 460 21.09 -16.14 14.23
N GLY A 461 22.37 -15.79 14.38
CA GLY A 461 23.12 -15.07 13.36
C GLY A 461 23.49 -15.99 12.19
N GLY A 462 23.57 -15.41 11.00
CA GLY A 462 23.99 -16.11 9.79
C GLY A 462 25.51 -16.21 9.67
N ASN A 463 26.00 -17.13 8.84
CA ASN A 463 27.44 -17.41 8.76
C ASN A 463 28.18 -16.52 7.74
N GLY A 464 29.42 -16.20 8.08
CA GLY A 464 30.49 -15.82 7.15
C GLY A 464 30.94 -17.04 6.31
N VAL A 465 31.46 -16.84 5.09
CA VAL A 465 31.97 -17.94 4.26
C VAL A 465 33.49 -17.96 4.18
N LEU A 466 34.14 -17.05 3.43
CA LEU A 466 35.61 -17.00 3.33
C LEU A 466 36.17 -15.74 3.98
N ILE A 467 35.67 -14.56 3.59
CA ILE A 467 36.05 -13.26 4.15
C ILE A 467 34.80 -12.56 4.65
N GLY A 468 34.76 -12.28 5.94
CA GLY A 468 33.70 -11.53 6.60
C GLY A 468 33.22 -12.19 7.88
N ASP A 469 32.49 -11.40 8.67
CA ASP A 469 32.10 -11.76 10.02
C ASP A 469 30.88 -12.68 10.02
N GLY A 470 30.77 -13.54 11.03
CA GLY A 470 29.51 -14.21 11.35
C GLY A 470 28.55 -13.19 11.95
N GLY A 471 27.25 -13.28 11.68
CA GLY A 471 26.26 -12.36 12.22
C GLY A 471 26.00 -12.57 13.72
N ASN A 472 25.60 -11.52 14.43
CA ASN A 472 25.25 -11.63 15.85
C ASN A 472 24.00 -12.47 16.05
N GLY A 473 23.96 -13.25 17.14
CA GLY A 473 22.71 -13.79 17.66
C GLY A 473 21.81 -12.67 18.17
N GLY A 474 20.51 -12.82 17.98
CA GLY A 474 19.51 -11.86 18.43
C GLY A 474 19.34 -11.84 19.95
N ASN A 475 18.87 -10.71 20.48
CA ASN A 475 18.50 -10.60 21.88
C ASN A 475 17.27 -11.44 22.20
N GLY A 476 17.24 -12.06 23.39
CA GLY A 476 16.01 -12.65 23.92
C GLY A 476 15.01 -11.59 24.34
N GLY A 477 13.73 -11.85 24.11
CA GLY A 477 12.62 -11.01 24.51
C GLY A 477 12.40 -11.00 26.02
N LEU A 478 11.69 -9.98 26.51
CA LEU A 478 11.35 -9.85 27.93
C LEU A 478 10.09 -10.64 28.28
N GLY A 479 10.07 -11.24 29.45
CA GLY A 479 8.92 -11.89 30.08
C GLY A 479 9.24 -12.13 31.56
N GLN A 480 8.35 -12.81 32.31
CA GLN A 480 8.69 -13.26 33.67
C GLN A 480 9.95 -14.14 33.65
N THR A 481 10.04 -15.02 32.65
CA THR A 481 11.29 -15.64 32.24
C THR A 481 11.78 -14.95 30.98
N ARG A 482 13.02 -14.45 30.97
CA ARG A 482 13.62 -13.86 29.77
C ARG A 482 13.85 -14.95 28.72
N GLY A 483 13.61 -14.62 27.46
CA GLY A 483 13.98 -15.49 26.34
C GLY A 483 15.50 -15.70 26.24
N ALA A 484 15.91 -16.84 25.70
CA ALA A 484 17.32 -17.10 25.42
C ALA A 484 17.86 -16.15 24.33
N MET A 485 19.14 -15.79 24.42
CA MET A 485 19.82 -15.13 23.31
C MET A 485 20.03 -16.11 22.17
N GLY A 486 19.97 -15.64 20.93
CA GLY A 486 20.31 -16.43 19.76
C GLY A 486 21.79 -16.76 19.72
N ALA A 487 22.16 -17.86 19.06
CA ALA A 487 23.55 -18.17 18.77
C ALA A 487 24.07 -17.24 17.67
N GLY A 488 25.31 -16.78 17.78
CA GLY A 488 26.00 -16.07 16.70
C GLY A 488 26.39 -17.02 15.56
N GLY A 489 26.57 -16.46 14.37
CA GLY A 489 27.09 -17.18 13.22
C GLY A 489 28.61 -17.33 13.29
N THR A 490 29.15 -18.35 12.62
CA THR A 490 30.60 -18.52 12.48
C THR A 490 31.16 -17.55 11.45
N ALA A 491 32.38 -17.07 11.65
CA ALA A 491 33.10 -16.21 10.73
C ALA A 491 33.58 -16.93 9.47
N GLY A 492 34.04 -16.15 8.49
CA GLY A 492 34.72 -16.65 7.31
C GLY A 492 36.02 -17.40 7.63
N GLN A 493 36.31 -18.41 6.82
CA GLN A 493 37.45 -19.32 7.02
C GLN A 493 38.83 -18.66 6.92
N LEU A 494 38.94 -17.52 6.24
CA LEU A 494 40.22 -16.82 6.02
C LEU A 494 40.33 -15.54 6.84
N LEU A 495 39.27 -14.75 6.90
CA LEU A 495 39.24 -13.49 7.63
C LEU A 495 37.82 -13.22 8.12
N GLY A 496 37.69 -12.76 9.36
CA GLY A 496 36.42 -12.39 9.97
C GLY A 496 36.33 -12.84 11.41
N LEU A 497 35.52 -12.14 12.20
CA LEU A 497 35.20 -12.44 13.58
C LEU A 497 33.85 -13.15 13.69
N ASP A 498 33.74 -14.04 14.68
CA ASP A 498 32.49 -14.77 14.93
C ASP A 498 31.45 -13.78 15.45
N GLY A 499 30.19 -14.08 15.17
CA GLY A 499 29.09 -13.33 15.72
C GLY A 499 29.04 -13.42 17.25
N PHE A 500 28.45 -12.40 17.86
CA PHE A 500 28.17 -12.43 19.29
C PHE A 500 27.37 -13.69 19.65
N ASN A 501 27.86 -14.43 20.65
CA ASN A 501 27.33 -15.72 21.12
C ASN A 501 27.46 -16.89 20.12
N ALA A 502 28.43 -16.86 19.21
CA ALA A 502 28.67 -17.98 18.30
C ALA A 502 29.17 -19.24 19.05
N PRO A 503 28.81 -20.45 18.58
CA PRO A 503 29.35 -21.69 19.12
C PRO A 503 30.88 -21.74 18.98
N ALA A 504 31.57 -22.20 20.03
CA ALA A 504 33.02 -22.33 19.99
C ALA A 504 33.45 -23.34 18.89
N SER A 505 34.39 -22.93 18.04
CA SER A 505 34.91 -23.79 16.98
C SER A 505 35.84 -24.87 17.56
N ALA A 506 35.62 -26.12 17.15
CA ALA A 506 36.52 -27.24 17.47
C ALA A 506 37.81 -27.22 16.62
N ASN A 507 37.92 -26.32 15.64
CA ASN A 507 39.10 -26.18 14.79
C ASN A 507 40.14 -25.24 15.44
N PRO A 508 41.35 -25.72 15.78
CA PRO A 508 42.36 -24.90 16.43
C PRO A 508 42.86 -23.73 15.57
N LEU A 509 42.80 -23.85 14.23
CA LEU A 509 43.18 -22.77 13.33
C LEU A 509 42.17 -21.61 13.39
N HIS A 510 40.88 -21.91 13.55
CA HIS A 510 39.85 -20.89 13.73
C HIS A 510 40.04 -20.15 15.05
N ALA A 511 40.31 -20.88 16.14
CA ALA A 511 40.58 -20.27 17.44
C ALA A 511 41.80 -19.32 17.41
N LEU A 512 42.87 -19.70 16.69
CA LEU A 512 44.04 -18.85 16.50
C LEU A 512 43.71 -17.60 15.65
N GLN A 513 42.91 -17.74 14.60
CA GLN A 513 42.41 -16.61 13.79
C GLN A 513 41.70 -15.59 14.67
N GLN A 514 40.78 -16.02 15.54
CA GLN A 514 40.05 -15.11 16.43
C GLN A 514 40.95 -14.39 17.42
N GLN A 515 41.97 -15.06 17.96
CA GLN A 515 42.95 -14.43 18.85
C GLN A 515 43.77 -13.36 18.13
N ALA A 516 44.24 -13.65 16.92
CA ALA A 516 44.97 -12.69 16.11
C ALA A 516 44.12 -11.46 15.76
N LEU A 517 42.86 -11.66 15.36
CA LEU A 517 41.94 -10.56 15.04
C LEU A 517 41.61 -9.71 16.27
N ASN A 518 41.43 -10.32 17.44
CA ASN A 518 41.25 -9.57 18.69
C ASN A 518 42.47 -8.72 19.04
N ALA A 519 43.68 -9.21 18.82
CA ALA A 519 44.92 -8.45 19.03
C ALA A 519 45.05 -7.26 18.06
N ILE A 520 44.57 -7.42 16.81
CA ILE A 520 44.52 -6.36 15.80
C ILE A 520 43.44 -5.33 16.14
N ASN A 521 42.28 -5.78 16.61
CA ASN A 521 41.15 -4.90 16.94
C ASN A 521 41.41 -4.03 18.16
N ALA A 522 42.11 -4.55 19.18
CA ALA A 522 42.34 -3.85 20.45
C ALA A 522 42.88 -2.41 20.31
N PRO A 523 43.97 -2.15 19.55
CA PRO A 523 44.46 -0.78 19.36
C PRO A 523 43.49 0.10 18.56
N VAL A 524 42.77 -0.47 17.58
CA VAL A 524 41.80 0.29 16.77
C VAL A 524 40.59 0.68 17.60
N GLN A 525 40.03 -0.27 18.36
CA GLN A 525 38.91 -0.03 19.25
C GLN A 525 39.24 0.98 20.35
N ALA A 526 40.47 0.96 20.88
CA ALA A 526 40.92 1.97 21.84
C ALA A 526 41.04 3.37 21.21
N ALA A 527 41.43 3.46 19.93
CA ALA A 527 41.63 4.74 19.25
C ALA A 527 40.33 5.34 18.68
N THR A 528 39.40 4.52 18.20
CA THR A 528 38.22 4.96 17.43
C THR A 528 36.89 4.65 18.12
N GLY A 529 36.91 3.87 19.21
CA GLY A 529 35.72 3.31 19.84
C GLY A 529 35.09 2.13 19.08
N HIS A 530 35.63 1.74 17.92
CA HIS A 530 35.08 0.70 17.05
C HIS A 530 36.16 -0.32 16.68
N PRO A 531 35.83 -1.63 16.60
CA PRO A 531 36.78 -2.60 16.08
C PRO A 531 37.13 -2.31 14.61
N LEU A 532 38.24 -2.86 14.13
CA LEU A 532 38.54 -2.81 12.69
C LEU A 532 37.67 -3.82 11.94
N ILE A 533 37.55 -5.03 12.48
CA ILE A 533 36.76 -6.16 11.99
C ILE A 533 35.96 -6.70 13.17
N GLY A 534 34.66 -6.84 13.05
CA GLY A 534 33.81 -7.43 14.09
C GLY A 534 32.54 -6.65 14.31
N ASN A 535 31.53 -7.34 14.79
CA ASN A 535 30.21 -6.77 14.98
C ASN A 535 30.14 -5.85 16.20
N GLY A 536 29.20 -4.90 16.15
CA GLY A 536 28.80 -4.10 17.29
C GLY A 536 28.07 -4.96 18.33
N ALA A 537 28.24 -4.61 19.61
CA ALA A 537 27.56 -5.32 20.69
C ALA A 537 26.06 -5.04 20.69
N ASN A 538 25.25 -6.07 20.96
CA ASN A 538 23.82 -5.86 21.16
C ASN A 538 23.56 -5.00 22.40
N GLY A 539 22.56 -4.12 22.33
CA GLY A 539 22.03 -3.41 23.48
C GLY A 539 21.41 -4.39 24.48
N ALA A 540 21.55 -4.10 25.78
CA ALA A 540 21.04 -4.97 26.82
C ALA A 540 19.50 -5.00 26.83
N ALA A 541 18.91 -6.20 26.78
CA ALA A 541 17.47 -6.38 26.81
C ALA A 541 16.85 -5.81 28.10
N GLY A 542 15.75 -5.05 27.96
CA GLY A 542 15.06 -4.39 29.07
C GLY A 542 15.66 -3.06 29.51
N THR A 543 16.59 -2.49 28.74
CA THR A 543 17.17 -1.17 29.05
C THR A 543 16.83 -0.10 28.03
N GLY A 544 16.35 -0.49 26.84
CA GLY A 544 16.24 0.42 25.70
C GLY A 544 17.60 0.93 25.18
N ALA A 545 18.73 0.32 25.58
CA ALA A 545 20.04 0.73 25.10
C ALA A 545 20.18 0.45 23.60
N ALA A 546 20.78 1.39 22.87
CA ALA A 546 21.11 1.20 21.47
C ALA A 546 22.15 0.07 21.29
N GLY A 547 22.09 -0.59 20.14
CA GLY A 547 23.17 -1.47 19.69
C GLY A 547 24.42 -0.67 19.32
N GLY A 548 25.60 -1.24 19.58
CA GLY A 548 26.87 -0.67 19.14
C GLY A 548 27.02 -0.75 17.63
N ALA A 549 27.80 0.16 17.04
CA ALA A 549 28.11 0.10 15.61
C ALA A 549 29.13 -1.02 15.30
N GLY A 550 29.07 -1.54 14.07
CA GLY A 550 30.01 -2.52 13.54
C GLY A 550 31.41 -1.96 13.29
N GLY A 551 32.35 -2.84 12.96
CA GLY A 551 33.74 -2.48 12.70
C GLY A 551 33.94 -1.67 11.43
N ILE A 552 35.08 -0.99 11.32
CA ILE A 552 35.34 -0.05 10.22
C ILE A 552 35.33 -0.75 8.84
N LEU A 553 35.89 -1.96 8.74
CA LEU A 553 35.98 -2.71 7.48
C LEU A 553 34.89 -3.76 7.35
N PHE A 554 34.77 -4.62 8.36
CA PHE A 554 33.74 -5.64 8.43
C PHE A 554 33.08 -5.56 9.81
N GLY A 555 31.77 -5.73 9.82
CA GLY A 555 31.02 -6.04 11.03
C GLY A 555 29.60 -5.53 10.93
N ASN A 556 28.65 -6.27 11.45
CA ASN A 556 27.28 -5.79 11.52
C ASN A 556 27.08 -4.90 12.74
N GLY A 557 26.06 -4.05 12.70
CA GLY A 557 25.61 -3.33 13.88
C GLY A 557 24.97 -4.27 14.90
N GLY A 558 25.08 -3.94 16.19
CA GLY A 558 24.41 -4.68 17.26
C GLY A 558 22.90 -4.46 17.23
N ALA A 559 22.12 -5.46 17.63
CA ALA A 559 20.68 -5.29 17.80
C ALA A 559 20.39 -4.34 18.97
N GLY A 560 19.34 -3.52 18.85
CA GLY A 560 18.86 -2.68 19.93
C GLY A 560 18.35 -3.50 21.12
N GLY A 561 18.56 -3.00 22.34
CA GLY A 561 17.98 -3.57 23.54
C GLY A 561 16.48 -3.29 23.58
N SER A 562 15.67 -4.29 23.92
CA SER A 562 14.24 -4.06 24.19
C SER A 562 14.04 -3.07 25.34
N GLY A 563 12.95 -2.30 25.29
CA GLY A 563 12.55 -1.40 26.35
C GLY A 563 11.99 -2.12 27.58
N ALA A 564 12.18 -1.56 28.77
CA ALA A 564 11.65 -2.13 30.00
C ALA A 564 10.13 -1.97 30.11
N LEU A 565 9.49 -2.93 30.77
CA LEU A 565 8.13 -2.78 31.30
C LEU A 565 8.11 -1.68 32.36
N GLY A 566 7.12 -0.80 32.33
CA GLY A 566 6.96 0.25 33.35
C GLY A 566 5.66 1.04 33.21
N ALA A 567 5.49 2.08 34.02
CA ALA A 567 4.29 2.92 34.01
C ALA A 567 4.03 3.61 32.64
N THR A 568 5.09 3.91 31.89
CA THR A 568 5.03 4.49 30.53
C THR A 568 5.79 3.65 29.50
N GLY A 569 6.33 2.50 29.89
CA GLY A 569 7.33 1.75 29.12
C GLY A 569 8.64 2.54 28.89
N THR A 570 9.73 1.86 28.58
CA THR A 570 10.94 2.50 28.01
C THR A 570 10.96 2.28 26.50
N PRO A 571 11.38 3.24 25.67
CA PRO A 571 11.54 2.99 24.24
C PRO A 571 12.50 1.83 23.97
N GLY A 572 12.28 1.15 22.85
CA GLY A 572 13.26 0.21 22.32
C GLY A 572 14.52 0.96 21.90
N GLY A 573 15.68 0.36 22.13
CA GLY A 573 16.96 0.90 21.68
C GLY A 573 17.09 0.79 20.16
N ASN A 574 17.72 1.76 19.54
CA ASN A 574 17.99 1.68 18.11
C ASN A 574 19.01 0.58 17.81
N GLY A 575 18.92 -0.04 16.63
CA GLY A 575 19.97 -0.88 16.10
C GLY A 575 21.23 -0.06 15.82
N GLY A 576 22.39 -0.68 16.04
CA GLY A 576 23.68 -0.08 15.68
C GLY A 576 23.86 -0.02 14.17
N ALA A 577 24.63 0.94 13.68
CA ALA A 577 25.02 0.99 12.27
C ALA A 577 25.90 -0.21 11.90
N GLY A 578 25.76 -0.69 10.67
CA GLY A 578 26.70 -1.64 10.07
C GLY A 578 28.10 -1.08 9.93
N GLY A 579 29.04 -1.96 9.58
CA GLY A 579 30.43 -1.64 9.42
C GLY A 579 30.68 -0.74 8.23
N GLY A 580 31.78 0.03 8.28
CA GLY A 580 32.03 1.11 7.33
C GLY A 580 32.10 0.65 5.87
N LEU A 581 32.74 -0.50 5.60
CA LEU A 581 32.81 -1.09 4.26
C LEU A 581 31.75 -2.19 4.07
N PHE A 582 31.80 -3.30 4.81
CA PHE A 582 30.77 -4.35 4.79
C PHE A 582 30.08 -4.50 6.14
N GLY A 583 28.75 -4.51 6.14
CA GLY A 583 27.97 -4.92 7.30
C GLY A 583 26.52 -4.44 7.29
N SER A 584 25.64 -5.31 7.77
CA SER A 584 24.23 -4.97 7.94
C SER A 584 24.02 -4.17 9.22
N GLY A 585 23.05 -3.27 9.20
CA GLY A 585 22.56 -2.60 10.39
C GLY A 585 21.90 -3.56 11.37
N GLY A 586 21.97 -3.24 12.66
CA GLY A 586 21.28 -3.99 13.69
C GLY A 586 19.77 -3.79 13.65
N ALA A 587 18.99 -4.81 14.03
CA ALA A 587 17.55 -4.63 14.22
C ALA A 587 17.26 -3.68 15.40
N GLY A 588 16.19 -2.90 15.31
CA GLY A 588 15.70 -2.08 16.40
C GLY A 588 15.10 -2.93 17.54
N GLY A 589 15.29 -2.49 18.78
CA GLY A 589 14.71 -3.14 19.95
C GLY A 589 13.21 -2.91 20.03
N THR A 590 12.46 -3.87 20.56
CA THR A 590 11.02 -3.70 20.81
C THR A 590 10.77 -2.65 21.89
N GLY A 591 9.69 -1.88 21.75
CA GLY A 591 9.24 -0.93 22.76
C GLY A 591 8.79 -1.62 24.05
N GLY A 592 9.11 -1.04 25.20
CA GLY A 592 8.63 -1.51 26.48
C GLY A 592 7.13 -1.26 26.62
N ALA A 593 6.39 -2.27 27.05
CA ALA A 593 4.96 -2.06 27.27
C ALA A 593 4.68 -1.26 28.56
N SER A 594 3.49 -0.68 28.60
CA SER A 594 3.03 0.26 29.61
C SER A 594 1.83 -0.27 30.38
N THR A 595 1.84 -0.09 31.70
CA THR A 595 0.72 -0.45 32.59
C THR A 595 -0.19 0.72 32.96
N ALA A 596 0.24 1.96 32.73
CA ALA A 596 -0.49 3.15 33.22
C ALA A 596 -0.58 4.32 32.22
N GLY A 597 0.16 4.29 31.11
CA GLY A 597 0.15 5.32 30.07
C GLY A 597 0.31 4.76 28.66
N ASN A 598 0.75 5.57 27.70
CA ASN A 598 1.01 5.10 26.34
C ASN A 598 2.10 4.03 26.31
N GLY A 599 2.00 3.13 25.34
CA GLY A 599 3.08 2.19 25.06
C GLY A 599 4.31 2.91 24.51
N ALA A 600 5.50 2.42 24.81
CA ALA A 600 6.72 3.05 24.34
C ALA A 600 7.01 2.69 22.87
N ALA A 601 7.64 3.59 22.11
CA ALA A 601 7.98 3.31 20.72
C ALA A 601 9.02 2.18 20.58
N GLY A 602 8.96 1.48 19.45
CA GLY A 602 10.04 0.61 19.00
C GLY A 602 11.28 1.41 18.60
N GLY A 603 12.45 0.80 18.75
CA GLY A 603 13.72 1.39 18.31
C GLY A 603 13.86 1.34 16.80
N ALA A 604 14.54 2.31 16.20
CA ALA A 604 14.82 2.29 14.77
C ALA A 604 15.83 1.19 14.42
N GLY A 605 15.75 0.66 13.21
CA GLY A 605 16.80 -0.18 12.64
C GLY A 605 18.08 0.63 12.38
N GLY A 606 19.23 -0.02 12.51
CA GLY A 606 20.52 0.57 12.16
C GLY A 606 20.71 0.64 10.64
N ALA A 607 21.45 1.63 10.14
CA ALA A 607 21.75 1.72 8.72
C ALA A 607 22.85 0.73 8.30
N GLY A 608 22.75 0.20 7.09
CA GLY A 608 23.92 -0.31 6.35
C GLY A 608 24.73 0.88 5.83
N MET A 609 26.06 0.84 5.90
CA MET A 609 26.90 2.00 5.53
C MET A 609 27.22 2.00 4.03
N LEU A 610 28.23 1.25 3.58
CA LEU A 610 28.65 1.25 2.18
C LEU A 610 28.08 0.04 1.41
N PHE A 611 28.37 -1.17 1.91
CA PHE A 611 27.81 -2.43 1.44
C PHE A 611 27.13 -3.15 2.60
N GLY A 612 25.80 -3.16 2.61
CA GLY A 612 25.05 -3.91 3.62
C GLY A 612 23.63 -3.44 3.75
N SER A 613 22.77 -4.34 4.24
CA SER A 613 21.36 -4.04 4.44
C SER A 613 21.12 -3.16 5.67
N GLY A 614 20.11 -2.31 5.63
CA GLY A 614 19.53 -1.71 6.83
C GLY A 614 18.89 -2.77 7.74
N GLY A 615 18.86 -2.50 9.03
CA GLY A 615 18.17 -3.33 10.01
C GLY A 615 16.67 -3.04 10.04
N ALA A 616 15.84 -4.03 10.38
CA ALA A 616 14.41 -3.82 10.59
C ALA A 616 14.16 -2.93 11.82
N GLY A 617 13.10 -2.12 11.77
CA GLY A 617 12.60 -1.36 12.92
C GLY A 617 11.95 -2.27 13.96
N GLY A 618 12.08 -1.91 15.23
CA GLY A 618 11.49 -2.63 16.35
C GLY A 618 9.99 -2.39 16.46
N ALA A 619 9.23 -3.39 16.91
CA ALA A 619 7.80 -3.22 17.18
C ALA A 619 7.56 -2.25 18.35
N GLY A 620 6.45 -1.52 18.32
CA GLY A 620 6.00 -0.68 19.43
C GLY A 620 5.61 -1.51 20.66
N GLY A 621 5.74 -0.90 21.84
CA GLY A 621 5.30 -1.48 23.11
C GLY A 621 3.80 -1.31 23.34
N ARG A 622 3.15 -2.31 23.92
CA ARG A 622 1.70 -2.30 24.17
C ARG A 622 1.28 -1.41 25.34
N THR A 623 -0.02 -1.14 25.44
CA THR A 623 -0.63 -0.56 26.65
C THR A 623 -1.96 -1.20 26.99
N ALA A 624 -2.23 -1.37 28.28
CA ALA A 624 -3.53 -1.78 28.83
C ALA A 624 -4.31 -0.60 29.46
N ALA A 625 -3.75 0.61 29.43
CA ALA A 625 -4.35 1.79 30.03
C ALA A 625 -5.49 2.35 29.16
N ALA A 626 -6.62 2.69 29.80
CA ALA A 626 -7.78 3.24 29.09
C ALA A 626 -7.45 4.58 28.43
N GLY A 627 -7.87 4.77 27.17
CA GLY A 627 -7.60 5.99 26.38
C GLY A 627 -6.13 6.18 25.96
N ALA A 628 -5.24 5.26 26.33
CA ALA A 628 -3.83 5.33 25.94
C ALA A 628 -3.62 4.83 24.51
N THR A 629 -2.52 5.26 23.91
CA THR A 629 -2.08 4.82 22.58
C THR A 629 -1.00 3.76 22.70
N GLY A 630 -1.10 2.70 21.90
CA GLY A 630 0.00 1.76 21.68
C GLY A 630 1.23 2.48 21.16
N GLY A 631 2.42 1.97 21.49
CA GLY A 631 3.67 2.54 20.99
C GLY A 631 3.75 2.47 19.47
N ALA A 632 4.33 3.49 18.84
CA ALA A 632 4.61 3.43 17.41
C ALA A 632 5.71 2.40 17.12
N GLY A 633 5.68 1.80 15.93
CA GLY A 633 6.79 1.03 15.40
C GLY A 633 8.01 1.92 15.13
N GLY A 634 9.21 1.36 15.30
CA GLY A 634 10.46 2.03 14.95
C GLY A 634 10.64 2.09 13.44
N ALA A 635 11.33 3.11 12.93
CA ALA A 635 11.65 3.17 11.50
C ALA A 635 12.65 2.07 11.10
N GLY A 636 12.58 1.61 9.85
CA GLY A 636 13.60 0.77 9.26
C GLY A 636 14.91 1.52 9.04
N GLY A 637 16.03 0.79 9.09
CA GLY A 637 17.34 1.33 8.80
C GLY A 637 17.57 1.54 7.32
N ASN A 638 18.32 2.56 6.94
CA ASN A 638 18.67 2.79 5.54
C ASN A 638 19.58 1.68 5.00
N ALA A 639 19.46 1.38 3.71
CA ALA A 639 20.41 0.54 3.01
C ALA A 639 21.79 1.20 2.91
N GLY A 640 22.82 0.39 2.68
CA GLY A 640 24.14 0.86 2.32
C GLY A 640 24.14 1.62 1.00
N LEU A 641 25.08 2.56 0.85
CA LEU A 641 25.17 3.44 -0.30
C LEU A 641 25.24 2.66 -1.62
N PHE A 642 26.07 1.62 -1.72
CA PHE A 642 26.26 0.88 -2.98
C PHE A 642 25.46 -0.42 -3.08
N SER A 643 25.13 -1.05 -1.95
CA SER A 643 24.39 -2.32 -1.91
C SER A 643 23.69 -2.51 -0.57
N GLY A 644 22.55 -3.21 -0.60
CA GLY A 644 21.85 -3.68 0.59
C GLY A 644 20.35 -3.43 0.55
N ALA A 645 19.55 -4.30 1.15
CA ALA A 645 18.12 -4.03 1.35
C ALA A 645 17.94 -2.94 2.39
N ALA A 646 17.07 -1.97 2.13
CA ALA A 646 16.62 -1.08 3.20
C ALA A 646 15.77 -1.89 4.19
N GLY A 647 15.86 -1.53 5.47
CA GLY A 647 15.12 -2.22 6.52
C GLY A 647 13.65 -1.83 6.51
N ASP A 648 12.79 -2.77 6.90
CA ASP A 648 11.36 -2.50 7.05
C ASP A 648 11.06 -1.75 8.35
N GLY A 649 9.96 -1.00 8.34
CA GLY A 649 9.41 -0.37 9.54
C GLY A 649 8.86 -1.41 10.52
N GLY A 650 8.98 -1.11 11.81
CA GLY A 650 8.37 -1.90 12.88
C GLY A 650 6.85 -1.75 12.90
N ALA A 651 6.15 -2.78 13.37
CA ALA A 651 4.71 -2.70 13.58
C ALA A 651 4.35 -1.78 14.76
N GLY A 652 3.27 -1.03 14.61
CA GLY A 652 2.64 -0.30 15.70
C GLY A 652 2.03 -1.25 16.73
N ALA A 653 2.03 -0.84 17.99
CA ALA A 653 1.57 -1.70 19.07
C ALA A 653 0.06 -1.64 19.26
N VAL A 654 -0.46 -2.74 19.82
CA VAL A 654 -1.85 -2.86 20.24
C VAL A 654 -2.13 -2.07 21.53
N ALA A 655 -3.29 -1.42 21.60
CA ALA A 655 -3.89 -0.90 22.83
C ALA A 655 -5.15 -1.70 23.19
N PHE A 656 -5.00 -2.77 23.97
CA PHE A 656 -6.09 -3.69 24.30
C PHE A 656 -5.93 -4.29 25.70
N ASN A 657 -7.04 -4.36 26.45
CA ASN A 657 -7.13 -5.07 27.72
C ASN A 657 -8.25 -6.13 27.66
N PRO A 658 -7.93 -7.44 27.71
CA PRO A 658 -8.93 -8.50 27.67
C PRO A 658 -9.99 -8.35 28.78
N GLY A 659 -11.27 -8.25 28.39
CA GLY A 659 -12.39 -8.24 29.33
C GLY A 659 -12.78 -6.86 29.90
N SER A 660 -12.16 -5.77 29.45
CA SER A 660 -12.57 -4.40 29.77
C SER A 660 -13.00 -3.67 28.49
N PRO A 661 -14.10 -2.90 28.49
CA PRO A 661 -14.55 -2.11 27.32
C PRO A 661 -13.64 -0.90 27.00
N ALA A 662 -12.36 -0.93 27.40
CA ALA A 662 -11.47 0.22 27.39
C ALA A 662 -11.01 0.67 25.98
N THR A 663 -10.89 1.99 25.84
CA THR A 663 -11.01 2.82 24.63
C THR A 663 -9.66 3.25 23.99
N GLY A 664 -8.68 2.34 23.91
CA GLY A 664 -7.31 2.67 23.48
C GLY A 664 -7.12 2.91 21.97
N ARG A 665 -6.07 3.66 21.60
CA ARG A 665 -5.63 3.90 20.22
C ARG A 665 -4.52 2.94 19.81
N GLY A 666 -4.61 2.34 18.63
CA GLY A 666 -3.48 1.58 18.07
C GLY A 666 -2.29 2.49 17.77
N GLY A 667 -1.07 1.97 17.95
CA GLY A 667 0.15 2.68 17.58
C GLY A 667 0.34 2.73 16.06
N ALA A 668 0.92 3.80 15.52
CA ALA A 668 1.24 3.87 14.10
C ALA A 668 2.40 2.92 13.74
N GLY A 669 2.40 2.42 12.51
CA GLY A 669 3.53 1.70 11.95
C GLY A 669 4.74 2.59 11.73
N GLY A 670 5.94 2.03 11.85
CA GLY A 670 7.20 2.73 11.56
C GLY A 670 7.42 2.92 10.06
N ALA A 671 8.10 3.98 9.65
CA ALA A 671 8.45 4.14 8.23
C ALA A 671 9.49 3.10 7.78
N GLY A 672 9.48 2.71 6.51
CA GLY A 672 10.56 1.94 5.90
C GLY A 672 11.83 2.76 5.75
N GLY A 673 12.98 2.10 5.76
CA GLY A 673 14.29 2.72 5.53
C GLY A 673 14.47 3.17 4.08
N ALA A 674 15.30 4.18 3.84
CA ALA A 674 15.62 4.60 2.47
C ALA A 674 16.64 3.66 1.82
N GLY A 675 16.51 3.47 0.50
CA GLY A 675 17.51 2.83 -0.33
C GLY A 675 18.78 3.68 -0.49
N GLY A 676 19.90 3.03 -0.85
CA GLY A 676 21.19 3.67 -1.13
C GLY A 676 21.22 4.35 -2.50
N LEU A 677 22.08 3.88 -3.41
CA LEU A 677 22.08 4.30 -4.82
C LEU A 677 21.17 3.43 -5.68
N PHE A 678 21.15 2.12 -5.44
CA PHE A 678 20.45 1.13 -6.31
C PHE A 678 19.36 0.33 -5.59
N ALA A 679 19.36 0.33 -4.27
CA ALA A 679 18.45 -0.48 -3.47
C ALA A 679 17.05 0.12 -3.43
N SER A 680 16.03 -0.74 -3.38
CA SER A 680 14.66 -0.30 -3.09
C SER A 680 14.54 0.23 -1.66
N GLY A 681 13.57 1.10 -1.43
CA GLY A 681 13.17 1.50 -0.08
C GLY A 681 12.53 0.33 0.67
N GLY A 682 12.62 0.37 2.00
CA GLY A 682 12.01 -0.63 2.89
C GLY A 682 10.50 -0.46 2.98
N ILE A 683 9.79 -1.52 3.38
CA ILE A 683 8.34 -1.45 3.56
C ILE A 683 8.01 -0.68 4.85
N GLY A 684 6.96 0.12 4.84
CA GLY A 684 6.40 0.71 6.06
C GLY A 684 5.76 -0.36 6.96
N GLY A 685 5.94 -0.25 8.27
CA GLY A 685 5.33 -1.17 9.22
C GLY A 685 3.81 -1.00 9.31
N ASP A 686 3.11 -2.05 9.75
CA ASP A 686 1.66 -1.99 9.91
C ASP A 686 1.23 -1.17 11.13
N GLY A 687 0.05 -0.57 11.07
CA GLY A 687 -0.59 0.08 12.21
C GLY A 687 -1.17 -0.94 13.19
N GLY A 688 -1.06 -0.66 14.49
CA GLY A 688 -1.54 -1.56 15.54
C GLY A 688 -3.05 -1.51 15.75
N PHE A 689 -3.61 -2.59 16.31
CA PHE A 689 -5.02 -2.69 16.71
C PHE A 689 -5.43 -1.69 17.82
N GLY A 690 -6.66 -1.18 17.73
CA GLY A 690 -7.31 -0.36 18.76
C GLY A 690 -8.73 0.08 18.36
N LEU A 691 -9.43 0.80 19.25
CA LEU A 691 -10.75 1.40 18.95
C LEU A 691 -10.63 2.47 17.86
N THR A 692 -9.60 3.29 17.94
CA THR A 692 -9.07 3.96 16.76
C THR A 692 -7.74 3.31 16.47
N SER A 693 -7.65 2.50 15.43
CA SER A 693 -6.40 1.78 15.16
C SER A 693 -5.36 2.70 14.52
N GLY A 694 -4.10 2.26 14.56
CA GLY A 694 -2.97 3.04 14.06
C GLY A 694 -2.93 3.07 12.54
N ALA A 695 -2.40 4.15 11.96
CA ALA A 695 -2.09 4.20 10.54
C ALA A 695 -0.86 3.34 10.22
N GLY A 696 -0.79 2.84 8.98
CA GLY A 696 0.41 2.20 8.45
C GLY A 696 1.54 3.21 8.28
N GLY A 697 2.77 2.74 8.41
CA GLY A 697 3.98 3.53 8.18
C GLY A 697 4.21 3.80 6.69
N ALA A 698 4.84 4.91 6.36
CA ALA A 698 5.20 5.19 4.97
C ALA A 698 6.31 4.25 4.48
N GLY A 699 6.28 3.91 3.20
CA GLY A 699 7.38 3.22 2.55
C GLY A 699 8.62 4.11 2.44
N GLY A 700 9.79 3.50 2.50
CA GLY A 700 11.06 4.21 2.36
C GLY A 700 11.29 4.71 0.93
N ALA A 701 12.03 5.80 0.76
CA ALA A 701 12.41 6.24 -0.58
C ALA A 701 13.34 5.21 -1.25
N GLY A 702 13.19 5.03 -2.55
CA GLY A 702 14.11 4.25 -3.36
C GLY A 702 15.48 4.90 -3.45
N GLY A 703 16.50 4.09 -3.70
CA GLY A 703 17.88 4.55 -3.80
C GLY A 703 18.08 5.54 -4.93
N MET A 704 18.94 6.55 -4.70
CA MET A 704 19.05 7.79 -5.48
C MET A 704 19.09 7.63 -7.00
N LEU A 705 19.66 6.54 -7.53
CA LEU A 705 19.75 6.29 -8.97
C LEU A 705 18.62 5.40 -9.46
N SER A 706 18.51 4.16 -9.01
CA SER A 706 17.64 3.16 -9.67
C SER A 706 16.76 2.37 -8.70
N GLY A 707 16.75 2.71 -7.42
CA GLY A 707 15.96 1.99 -6.44
C GLY A 707 14.48 2.38 -6.52
N ASP A 708 13.61 1.39 -6.46
CA ASP A 708 12.17 1.60 -6.36
C ASP A 708 11.78 2.07 -4.95
N GLY A 709 10.73 2.87 -4.84
CA GLY A 709 10.15 3.23 -3.55
C GLY A 709 9.63 1.99 -2.80
N GLY A 710 9.76 1.98 -1.48
CA GLY A 710 9.16 0.97 -0.62
C GLY A 710 7.65 1.11 -0.56
N ALA A 711 6.93 -0.01 -0.35
CA ALA A 711 5.50 0.04 -0.12
C ALA A 711 5.16 0.64 1.25
N GLY A 712 4.02 1.32 1.36
CA GLY A 712 3.46 1.72 2.64
C GLY A 712 2.88 0.53 3.41
N GLY A 713 2.90 0.60 4.73
CA GLY A 713 2.33 -0.40 5.63
C GLY A 713 0.80 -0.36 5.66
N ALA A 714 0.17 -1.45 6.08
CA ALA A 714 -1.27 -1.50 6.23
C ALA A 714 -1.73 -0.70 7.45
N GLY A 715 -2.92 -0.10 7.36
CA GLY A 715 -3.60 0.49 8.50
C GLY A 715 -4.16 -0.58 9.43
N GLY A 716 -4.15 -0.32 10.72
CA GLY A 716 -4.58 -1.28 11.72
C GLY A 716 -6.09 -1.55 11.67
N PHE A 717 -6.49 -2.70 12.19
CA PHE A 717 -7.90 -3.14 12.24
C PHE A 717 -8.67 -2.65 13.48
N SER A 718 -10.00 -2.48 13.38
CA SER A 718 -10.89 -2.09 14.49
C SER A 718 -12.20 -2.92 14.52
N SER A 719 -12.49 -3.63 15.63
CA SER A 719 -13.72 -4.46 15.80
C SER A 719 -14.72 -3.97 16.84
N LEU A 720 -14.56 -2.77 17.41
CA LEU A 720 -15.34 -2.32 18.58
C LEU A 720 -16.08 -0.97 18.36
N ASN A 721 -16.91 -0.83 17.32
CA ASN A 721 -17.57 0.46 16.99
C ASN A 721 -16.57 1.62 16.78
N GLY A 722 -15.43 1.29 16.18
CA GLY A 722 -14.26 2.16 16.08
C GLY A 722 -13.80 2.41 14.65
N SER A 723 -13.06 3.49 14.45
CA SER A 723 -12.47 3.86 13.14
C SER A 723 -11.15 3.14 12.93
N SER A 724 -10.94 2.61 11.73
CA SER A 724 -9.69 1.93 11.42
C SER A 724 -8.63 2.86 10.80
N GLY A 725 -7.37 2.46 10.89
CA GLY A 725 -6.22 3.23 10.45
C GLY A 725 -6.11 3.28 8.94
N ALA A 726 -5.63 4.41 8.42
CA ALA A 726 -5.28 4.54 7.00
C ALA A 726 -4.02 3.73 6.67
N GLY A 727 -3.91 3.31 5.41
CA GLY A 727 -2.66 2.76 4.88
C GLY A 727 -1.58 3.83 4.75
N GLY A 728 -0.32 3.43 4.89
CA GLY A 728 0.82 4.32 4.71
C GLY A 728 1.03 4.71 3.24
N ALA A 729 1.59 5.88 2.97
CA ALA A 729 1.97 6.24 1.60
C ALA A 729 3.16 5.38 1.12
N GLY A 730 3.23 5.11 -0.18
CA GLY A 730 4.41 4.54 -0.79
C GLY A 730 5.55 5.54 -0.88
N GLY A 731 6.78 5.02 -0.83
CA GLY A 731 7.99 5.84 -1.00
C GLY A 731 8.16 6.29 -2.45
N ASN A 732 8.83 7.43 -2.66
CA ASN A 732 9.18 7.84 -4.02
C ASN A 732 10.32 6.97 -4.56
N GLY A 733 10.34 6.73 -5.87
CA GLY A 733 11.48 6.12 -6.55
C GLY A 733 12.70 7.04 -6.59
N GLY A 734 13.89 6.45 -6.74
CA GLY A 734 15.11 7.17 -7.12
C GLY A 734 15.03 7.72 -8.54
N LEU A 735 16.10 8.35 -9.05
CA LEU A 735 16.13 9.02 -10.36
C LEU A 735 15.49 8.23 -11.52
N PHE A 736 15.69 6.91 -11.55
CA PHE A 736 15.16 5.95 -12.52
C PHE A 736 14.18 4.93 -11.92
N GLY A 737 13.94 4.96 -10.62
CA GLY A 737 13.13 3.97 -9.92
C GLY A 737 11.62 4.24 -10.03
N ALA A 738 10.83 3.19 -9.87
CA ALA A 738 9.39 3.27 -9.72
C ALA A 738 9.01 3.85 -8.36
N GLY A 739 7.83 4.46 -8.29
CA GLY A 739 7.22 4.78 -7.01
C GLY A 739 6.78 3.51 -6.27
N GLY A 740 6.91 3.52 -4.95
CA GLY A 740 6.39 2.47 -4.09
C GLY A 740 4.87 2.59 -3.94
N ASN A 741 4.21 1.47 -3.65
CA ASN A 741 2.76 1.46 -3.49
C ASN A 741 2.28 2.08 -2.18
N GLY A 742 1.08 2.64 -2.21
CA GLY A 742 0.34 2.91 -1.00
C GLY A 742 -0.04 1.62 -0.27
N GLY A 743 0.11 1.63 1.05
CA GLY A 743 -0.40 0.62 1.95
C GLY A 743 -1.92 0.69 2.05
N THR A 744 -2.52 -0.35 2.60
CA THR A 744 -3.97 -0.54 2.50
C THR A 744 -4.68 -0.05 3.75
N GLY A 745 -5.89 0.47 3.61
CA GLY A 745 -6.68 0.88 4.75
C GLY A 745 -7.10 -0.31 5.61
N GLY A 746 -7.10 -0.13 6.93
CA GLY A 746 -7.60 -1.15 7.85
C GLY A 746 -9.12 -1.28 7.78
N SER A 747 -9.66 -2.44 8.13
CA SER A 747 -11.13 -2.64 8.21
C SER A 747 -11.69 -2.18 9.54
N GLY A 748 -12.92 -1.62 9.53
CA GLY A 748 -13.57 -1.03 10.70
C GLY A 748 -15.09 -1.20 10.71
N GLN A 749 -15.79 -0.71 11.74
CA GLN A 749 -17.26 -0.78 11.81
C GLN A 749 -17.96 0.58 11.66
N THR A 750 -17.29 1.70 11.93
CA THR A 750 -17.86 3.06 11.77
C THR A 750 -17.28 3.79 10.59
N THR A 751 -15.96 3.74 10.42
CA THR A 751 -15.24 4.29 9.27
C THR A 751 -14.06 3.38 9.01
N ALA A 752 -14.00 2.85 7.79
CA ALA A 752 -12.86 2.06 7.39
C ALA A 752 -11.72 2.97 6.91
N GLY A 753 -10.49 2.46 6.95
CA GLY A 753 -9.28 3.22 6.71
C GLY A 753 -9.15 3.54 5.22
N ALA A 754 -8.73 4.76 4.87
CA ALA A 754 -8.36 5.05 3.50
C ALA A 754 -7.10 4.27 3.08
N GLY A 755 -7.01 3.93 1.80
CA GLY A 755 -5.76 3.47 1.23
C GLY A 755 -4.72 4.60 1.18
N GLY A 756 -3.45 4.25 1.34
CA GLY A 756 -2.34 5.18 1.20
C GLY A 756 -2.11 5.57 -0.26
N HIS A 757 -1.50 6.74 -0.48
CA HIS A 757 -1.13 7.17 -1.83
C HIS A 757 0.07 6.38 -2.35
N GLY A 758 0.12 6.14 -3.65
CA GLY A 758 1.33 5.68 -4.32
C GLY A 758 2.41 6.77 -4.32
N GLY A 759 3.67 6.36 -4.21
CA GLY A 759 4.83 7.24 -4.35
C GLY A 759 5.06 7.62 -5.80
N ASN A 760 5.72 8.76 -6.05
CA ASN A 760 6.04 9.18 -7.41
C ASN A 760 7.24 8.39 -7.96
N ALA A 761 7.28 8.20 -9.28
CA ALA A 761 8.47 7.70 -9.95
C ALA A 761 9.61 8.72 -9.95
N GLY A 762 10.80 8.22 -10.27
CA GLY A 762 11.99 9.03 -10.49
C GLY A 762 11.86 10.06 -11.59
N MET A 763 12.52 11.21 -11.42
CA MET A 763 12.45 12.32 -12.38
C MET A 763 12.83 11.94 -13.82
N LEU A 764 13.72 10.97 -14.02
CA LEU A 764 14.23 10.53 -15.33
C LEU A 764 13.90 9.07 -15.64
N SER A 765 12.95 8.48 -14.91
CA SER A 765 12.55 7.10 -15.06
C SER A 765 12.10 6.74 -16.48
N LEU A 766 12.83 5.84 -17.15
CA LEU A 766 12.42 5.29 -18.44
C LEU A 766 11.53 4.06 -18.22
N GLY A 767 10.23 4.29 -18.06
CA GLY A 767 9.22 3.23 -17.99
C GLY A 767 8.90 2.71 -16.59
N ALA A 768 9.59 3.16 -15.54
CA ALA A 768 9.13 2.95 -14.17
C ALA A 768 8.00 3.94 -13.86
N ALA A 769 6.91 3.41 -13.29
CA ALA A 769 5.68 4.14 -13.09
C ALA A 769 5.59 4.73 -11.68
N GLY A 770 4.69 5.69 -11.51
CA GLY A 770 4.22 6.03 -10.16
C GLY A 770 3.68 4.77 -9.48
N GLY A 771 3.84 4.70 -8.17
CA GLY A 771 3.33 3.59 -7.37
C GLY A 771 1.80 3.57 -7.41
N ALA A 772 1.21 2.39 -7.26
CA ALA A 772 -0.24 2.30 -7.17
C ALA A 772 -0.74 2.83 -5.82
N GLY A 773 -1.94 3.41 -5.82
CA GLY A 773 -2.65 3.73 -4.59
C GLY A 773 -3.10 2.47 -3.87
N GLY A 774 -3.07 2.49 -2.54
CA GLY A 774 -3.54 1.39 -1.70
C GLY A 774 -5.05 1.24 -1.76
N GLY A 775 -5.55 0.02 -1.60
CA GLY A 775 -6.98 -0.23 -1.45
C GLY A 775 -7.52 0.36 -0.15
N GLY A 776 -8.75 0.88 -0.19
CA GLY A 776 -9.46 1.29 1.01
C GLY A 776 -9.97 0.09 1.83
N GLY A 777 -10.03 0.22 3.14
CA GLY A 777 -10.48 -0.84 4.03
C GLY A 777 -11.99 -1.08 3.96
N ASN A 778 -12.42 -2.28 4.35
CA ASN A 778 -13.85 -2.61 4.35
C ASN A 778 -14.52 -2.18 5.66
N ASN A 779 -15.79 -1.76 5.57
CA ASN A 779 -16.63 -1.52 6.73
C ASN A 779 -17.64 -2.65 6.92
N THR A 780 -17.53 -3.39 8.02
CA THR A 780 -18.41 -4.53 8.37
C THR A 780 -19.59 -4.14 9.26
N GLY A 781 -19.65 -2.87 9.67
CA GLY A 781 -20.73 -2.29 10.48
C GLY A 781 -21.68 -1.45 9.63
N THR A 782 -22.11 -0.32 10.18
CA THR A 782 -23.08 0.61 9.56
C THR A 782 -22.41 1.80 8.89
N GLY A 783 -21.12 1.72 8.55
CA GLY A 783 -20.37 2.86 8.02
C GLY A 783 -20.06 2.78 6.53
N THR A 784 -19.30 3.79 6.08
CA THR A 784 -18.69 3.84 4.76
C THR A 784 -17.43 2.97 4.74
N GLY A 785 -17.15 2.35 3.60
CA GLY A 785 -15.82 1.82 3.31
C GLY A 785 -14.75 2.93 3.34
N GLY A 786 -13.49 2.55 3.27
CA GLY A 786 -12.38 3.48 3.13
C GLY A 786 -12.17 3.85 1.67
N THR A 787 -11.81 5.09 1.36
CA THR A 787 -11.50 5.47 -0.02
C THR A 787 -10.23 4.79 -0.51
N GLY A 788 -10.17 4.48 -1.80
CA GLY A 788 -8.93 4.08 -2.43
C GLY A 788 -7.91 5.21 -2.42
N GLY A 789 -6.63 4.88 -2.26
CA GLY A 789 -5.53 5.83 -2.35
C GLY A 789 -5.29 6.27 -3.80
N ALA A 790 -4.83 7.50 -4.01
CA ALA A 790 -4.43 7.95 -5.34
C ALA A 790 -3.14 7.24 -5.81
N GLY A 791 -3.02 7.02 -7.11
CA GLY A 791 -1.77 6.60 -7.74
C GLY A 791 -0.73 7.72 -7.70
N GLY A 792 0.55 7.35 -7.64
CA GLY A 792 1.67 8.28 -7.74
C GLY A 792 1.86 8.76 -9.17
N ASN A 793 2.50 9.91 -9.36
CA ASN A 793 2.80 10.40 -10.71
C ASN A 793 3.99 9.66 -11.32
N GLY A 794 4.04 9.62 -12.64
CA GLY A 794 5.21 9.25 -13.42
C GLY A 794 6.37 10.24 -13.20
N GLY A 795 7.51 9.95 -13.83
CA GLY A 795 8.69 10.82 -13.75
C GLY A 795 8.43 12.18 -14.40
N LEU A 796 9.36 13.13 -14.25
CA LEU A 796 9.16 14.48 -14.76
C LEU A 796 9.03 14.49 -16.30
N LEU A 797 9.92 13.77 -16.99
CA LEU A 797 9.93 13.73 -18.46
C LEU A 797 9.27 12.47 -19.00
N PHE A 798 9.51 11.34 -18.34
CA PHE A 798 9.14 10.01 -18.81
C PHE A 798 8.43 9.23 -17.71
N GLY A 799 7.61 8.25 -18.11
CA GLY A 799 7.02 7.28 -17.21
C GLY A 799 5.52 7.47 -17.04
N ASP A 800 4.86 6.35 -16.76
CA ASP A 800 3.42 6.30 -16.62
C ASP A 800 2.99 6.71 -15.21
N GLY A 801 1.78 7.25 -15.12
CA GLY A 801 1.12 7.44 -13.84
C GLY A 801 0.77 6.12 -13.18
N GLY A 802 0.90 6.06 -11.86
CA GLY A 802 0.45 4.94 -11.05
C GLY A 802 -1.07 4.85 -11.03
N THR A 803 -1.60 3.65 -10.84
CA THR A 803 -3.05 3.44 -10.82
C THR A 803 -3.65 3.84 -9.47
N GLY A 804 -4.89 4.30 -9.48
CA GLY A 804 -5.66 4.53 -8.26
C GLY A 804 -6.04 3.23 -7.56
N GLY A 805 -6.06 3.24 -6.23
CA GLY A 805 -6.50 2.11 -5.42
C GLY A 805 -8.01 1.92 -5.46
N ALA A 806 -8.49 0.69 -5.29
CA ALA A 806 -9.93 0.43 -5.19
C ALA A 806 -10.52 1.00 -3.89
N GLY A 807 -11.76 1.49 -3.96
CA GLY A 807 -12.54 1.85 -2.78
C GLY A 807 -12.95 0.61 -1.99
N GLY A 808 -12.92 0.71 -0.67
CA GLY A 808 -13.38 -0.35 0.23
C GLY A 808 -14.89 -0.51 0.20
N GLY A 809 -15.36 -1.74 0.40
CA GLY A 809 -16.78 -2.01 0.55
C GLY A 809 -17.29 -1.48 1.88
N GLY A 810 -18.53 -1.00 1.96
CA GLY A 810 -19.09 -0.53 3.23
C GLY A 810 -20.50 -1.00 3.48
N GLY A 811 -20.87 -1.17 4.75
CA GLY A 811 -22.16 -1.72 5.15
C GLY A 811 -23.37 -0.93 4.63
N PHE A 812 -23.28 0.40 4.56
CA PHE A 812 -24.31 1.25 3.94
C PHE A 812 -23.90 1.91 2.62
N SER A 813 -22.63 2.25 2.45
CA SER A 813 -22.13 2.79 1.19
C SER A 813 -20.73 2.31 0.90
N GLY A 814 -20.52 1.95 -0.35
CA GLY A 814 -19.18 1.75 -0.87
C GLY A 814 -18.43 3.06 -0.96
N ALA A 815 -17.10 3.01 -0.82
CA ALA A 815 -16.28 4.20 -0.88
C ALA A 815 -15.74 4.47 -2.28
N ALA A 816 -15.29 5.71 -2.52
CA ALA A 816 -14.71 6.10 -3.80
C ALA A 816 -13.42 5.32 -4.10
N GLY A 817 -13.23 4.98 -5.37
CA GLY A 817 -11.92 4.59 -5.89
C GLY A 817 -10.97 5.78 -5.93
N GLY A 818 -9.67 5.51 -5.81
CA GLY A 818 -8.62 6.52 -5.91
C GLY A 818 -8.40 6.98 -7.33
N ALA A 819 -7.93 8.23 -7.51
CA ALA A 819 -7.56 8.73 -8.83
C ALA A 819 -6.26 8.05 -9.33
N GLY A 820 -6.14 7.88 -10.64
CA GLY A 820 -4.87 7.56 -11.29
C GLY A 820 -3.91 8.75 -11.25
N GLY A 821 -2.61 8.45 -11.18
CA GLY A 821 -1.55 9.44 -11.25
C GLY A 821 -1.32 9.94 -12.67
N ASN A 822 -0.72 11.11 -12.79
CA ASN A 822 -0.40 11.68 -14.10
C ASN A 822 0.90 11.09 -14.65
N ALA A 823 1.02 11.04 -15.98
CA ALA A 823 2.25 10.69 -16.67
C ALA A 823 3.32 11.78 -16.57
N GLY A 824 4.53 11.44 -17.02
CA GLY A 824 5.58 12.41 -17.30
C GLY A 824 5.28 13.31 -18.50
N MET A 825 5.91 14.48 -18.53
CA MET A 825 5.55 15.56 -19.46
C MET A 825 5.77 15.20 -20.95
N LEU A 826 6.79 14.41 -21.28
CA LEU A 826 7.17 14.14 -22.67
C LEU A 826 6.61 12.82 -23.18
N MET A 827 6.87 11.71 -22.48
CA MET A 827 6.29 10.42 -22.86
C MET A 827 5.81 9.63 -21.65
N GLY A 828 4.59 9.12 -21.73
CA GLY A 828 4.00 8.29 -20.69
C GLY A 828 2.49 8.42 -20.72
N SER A 829 1.80 7.38 -20.26
CA SER A 829 0.35 7.36 -20.17
C SER A 829 -0.14 7.61 -18.76
N GLY A 830 -1.31 8.22 -18.63
CA GLY A 830 -1.95 8.44 -17.35
C GLY A 830 -2.33 7.11 -16.69
N GLY A 831 -2.26 7.06 -15.37
CA GLY A 831 -2.68 5.88 -14.61
C GLY A 831 -4.19 5.71 -14.64
N ALA A 832 -4.67 4.47 -14.64
CA ALA A 832 -6.11 4.20 -14.52
C ALA A 832 -6.64 4.60 -13.13
N GLY A 833 -7.89 5.06 -13.08
CA GLY A 833 -8.62 5.28 -11.84
C GLY A 833 -9.01 3.96 -11.16
N GLY A 834 -9.06 3.96 -9.84
CA GLY A 834 -9.47 2.81 -9.05
C GLY A 834 -10.98 2.59 -9.12
N ALA A 835 -11.42 1.34 -9.04
CA ALA A 835 -12.85 1.02 -8.96
C ALA A 835 -13.46 1.53 -7.64
N GLY A 836 -14.71 1.94 -7.68
CA GLY A 836 -15.49 2.25 -6.48
C GLY A 836 -15.83 0.99 -5.68
N GLY A 837 -15.93 1.12 -4.38
CA GLY A 837 -16.29 0.05 -3.47
C GLY A 837 -17.75 -0.38 -3.63
N ASN A 838 -18.02 -1.66 -3.44
CA ASN A 838 -19.39 -2.17 -3.42
C ASN A 838 -20.08 -1.83 -2.10
N SER A 839 -21.39 -1.61 -2.14
CA SER A 839 -22.20 -1.45 -0.95
C SER A 839 -22.52 -2.79 -0.28
N GLY A 840 -22.85 -2.74 1.01
CA GLY A 840 -23.24 -3.89 1.82
C GLY A 840 -24.66 -4.37 1.50
N LYS A 841 -25.02 -5.55 2.01
CA LYS A 841 -26.28 -6.23 1.66
C LYS A 841 -27.55 -5.73 2.36
N SER A 842 -27.47 -4.69 3.19
CA SER A 842 -28.68 -4.05 3.73
C SER A 842 -29.55 -3.51 2.58
N ALA A 843 -30.86 -3.37 2.81
CA ALA A 843 -31.74 -2.73 1.83
C ALA A 843 -31.45 -1.22 1.79
N LEU A 844 -31.35 -0.66 0.58
CA LEU A 844 -31.10 0.75 0.26
C LEU A 844 -29.65 1.22 0.48
N THR A 845 -28.66 0.54 -0.12
CA THR A 845 -27.24 0.91 -0.01
C THR A 845 -26.66 1.36 -1.36
N THR A 846 -25.80 2.39 -1.34
CA THR A 846 -25.26 3.06 -2.55
C THR A 846 -23.84 2.61 -2.85
N GLY A 847 -23.55 2.30 -4.11
CA GLY A 847 -22.19 1.96 -4.55
C GLY A 847 -21.26 3.18 -4.53
N GLY A 848 -19.97 2.95 -4.28
CA GLY A 848 -18.96 4.01 -4.31
C GLY A 848 -18.63 4.44 -5.74
N PRO A 849 -18.33 5.73 -6.01
CA PRO A 849 -17.91 6.15 -7.34
C PRO A 849 -16.52 5.62 -7.71
N GLY A 850 -16.28 5.39 -8.99
CA GLY A 850 -14.96 5.11 -9.53
C GLY A 850 -14.06 6.35 -9.54
N GLY A 851 -12.76 6.15 -9.42
CA GLY A 851 -11.76 7.21 -9.47
C GLY A 851 -11.51 7.70 -10.89
N ALA A 852 -11.08 8.95 -11.03
CA ALA A 852 -10.68 9.51 -12.31
C ALA A 852 -9.38 8.88 -12.82
N GLY A 853 -9.24 8.76 -14.15
CA GLY A 853 -7.98 8.44 -14.80
C GLY A 853 -7.02 9.64 -14.82
N GLY A 854 -5.73 9.36 -14.81
CA GLY A 854 -4.67 10.38 -14.85
C GLY A 854 -4.41 10.95 -16.24
N GLN A 855 -3.74 12.09 -16.30
CA GLN A 855 -3.40 12.75 -17.55
C GLN A 855 -2.22 12.07 -18.25
N GLY A 856 -2.26 11.97 -19.58
CA GLY A 856 -1.14 11.54 -20.42
C GLY A 856 -0.10 12.64 -20.64
N GLY A 857 1.10 12.25 -21.07
CA GLY A 857 2.17 13.18 -21.48
C GLY A 857 1.96 13.75 -22.87
N LEU A 858 2.97 14.46 -23.40
CA LEU A 858 2.96 14.93 -24.79
C LEU A 858 2.73 13.78 -25.78
N ILE A 859 3.39 12.65 -25.54
CA ILE A 859 3.16 11.36 -26.21
C ILE A 859 2.68 10.36 -25.16
N GLY A 860 1.41 10.01 -25.21
CA GLY A 860 0.82 9.01 -24.35
C GLY A 860 -0.68 9.21 -24.19
N ASN A 861 -1.35 8.13 -23.81
CA ASN A 861 -2.79 8.13 -23.67
C ASN A 861 -3.18 8.63 -22.27
N GLY A 862 -4.37 9.21 -22.17
CA GLY A 862 -5.01 9.42 -20.87
C GLY A 862 -5.33 8.08 -20.19
N GLY A 863 -5.35 8.09 -18.86
CA GLY A 863 -5.73 6.93 -18.07
C GLY A 863 -7.24 6.69 -18.12
N ASP A 864 -7.66 5.43 -18.11
CA ASP A 864 -9.09 5.11 -18.06
C ASP A 864 -9.68 5.41 -16.67
N GLY A 865 -10.93 5.86 -16.61
CA GLY A 865 -11.67 6.05 -15.38
C GLY A 865 -12.08 4.73 -14.74
N GLY A 866 -12.10 4.68 -13.42
CA GLY A 866 -12.50 3.51 -12.65
C GLY A 866 -14.00 3.23 -12.76
N ALA A 867 -14.39 1.96 -12.72
CA ALA A 867 -15.80 1.59 -12.67
C ALA A 867 -16.43 2.00 -11.33
N GLY A 868 -17.72 2.34 -11.34
CA GLY A 868 -18.51 2.53 -10.12
C GLY A 868 -18.81 1.20 -9.43
N GLY A 869 -18.88 1.24 -8.10
CA GLY A 869 -19.22 0.08 -7.27
C GLY A 869 -20.70 -0.27 -7.34
N ALA A 870 -21.04 -1.52 -7.02
CA ALA A 870 -22.43 -1.96 -6.99
C ALA A 870 -23.19 -1.37 -5.79
N GLY A 871 -24.44 -0.93 -6.03
CA GLY A 871 -25.45 -0.62 -5.01
C GLY A 871 -26.42 -1.78 -4.81
N ASN A 872 -27.05 -1.88 -3.63
CA ASN A 872 -28.05 -2.91 -3.31
C ASN A 872 -29.38 -2.27 -2.89
N GLY A 873 -30.37 -2.30 -3.80
CA GLY A 873 -31.67 -1.65 -3.59
C GLY A 873 -31.63 -0.12 -3.62
N ASN A 874 -30.49 0.49 -3.95
CA ASN A 874 -30.31 1.93 -4.19
C ASN A 874 -29.36 2.16 -5.37
N THR A 875 -28.98 3.42 -5.61
CA THR A 875 -28.20 3.82 -6.78
C THR A 875 -26.83 3.14 -6.83
N GLY A 876 -26.41 2.68 -8.01
CA GLY A 876 -25.04 2.22 -8.24
C GLY A 876 -24.04 3.39 -8.18
N GLY A 877 -22.76 3.11 -7.93
CA GLY A 877 -21.73 4.14 -7.95
C GLY A 877 -21.50 4.69 -9.36
N ASN A 878 -21.18 5.97 -9.48
CA ASN A 878 -20.86 6.56 -10.79
C ASN A 878 -19.50 6.04 -11.30
N GLY A 879 -19.36 5.91 -12.61
CA GLY A 879 -18.07 5.68 -13.24
C GLY A 879 -17.18 6.92 -13.17
N GLY A 880 -15.87 6.73 -13.00
CA GLY A 880 -14.88 7.80 -13.00
C GLY A 880 -14.63 8.35 -14.40
N THR A 881 -14.19 9.60 -14.51
CA THR A 881 -13.83 10.21 -15.80
C THR A 881 -12.51 9.65 -16.32
N GLY A 882 -12.39 9.48 -17.64
CA GLY A 882 -11.11 9.22 -18.29
C GLY A 882 -10.22 10.47 -18.29
N GLY A 883 -8.91 10.26 -18.25
CA GLY A 883 -7.91 11.32 -18.36
C GLY A 883 -7.69 11.77 -19.80
N ASN A 884 -7.16 12.97 -19.97
CA ASN A 884 -6.86 13.56 -21.27
C ASN A 884 -5.46 13.14 -21.74
N ALA A 885 -5.28 13.12 -23.06
CA ALA A 885 -3.98 13.12 -23.72
C ALA A 885 -3.62 14.55 -24.17
N VAL A 886 -2.36 14.77 -24.57
CA VAL A 886 -1.87 16.12 -24.94
C VAL A 886 -1.65 16.28 -26.43
N ALA A 887 -0.67 15.60 -27.05
CA ALA A 887 -0.39 15.77 -28.48
C ALA A 887 -0.53 14.50 -29.32
N VAL A 888 0.12 13.41 -28.91
CA VAL A 888 0.00 12.11 -29.54
C VAL A 888 -0.51 11.11 -28.52
N GLY A 889 -1.73 10.61 -28.70
CA GLY A 889 -2.34 9.64 -27.81
C GLY A 889 -3.84 9.84 -27.67
N ASP A 890 -4.53 8.77 -27.32
CA ASP A 890 -5.97 8.78 -27.12
C ASP A 890 -6.33 9.24 -25.70
N GLY A 891 -7.46 9.94 -25.55
CA GLY A 891 -8.04 10.19 -24.24
C GLY A 891 -8.46 8.87 -23.59
N GLY A 892 -8.38 8.78 -22.27
CA GLY A 892 -8.78 7.59 -21.53
C GLY A 892 -10.28 7.36 -21.58
N ASN A 893 -10.72 6.10 -21.57
CA ASN A 893 -12.14 5.78 -21.50
C ASN A 893 -12.73 6.19 -20.15
N GLY A 894 -13.98 6.64 -20.13
CA GLY A 894 -14.74 6.79 -18.91
C GLY A 894 -15.08 5.43 -18.29
N GLY A 895 -15.12 5.41 -16.97
CA GLY A 895 -15.51 4.24 -16.20
C GLY A 895 -16.99 3.92 -16.36
N ASN A 896 -17.32 2.64 -16.28
CA ASN A 896 -18.72 2.21 -16.32
C ASN A 896 -19.45 2.58 -15.03
N GLY A 897 -20.76 2.83 -15.14
CA GLY A 897 -21.64 2.95 -13.99
C GLY A 897 -21.76 1.63 -13.23
N GLY A 898 -21.83 1.71 -11.91
CA GLY A 898 -22.06 0.57 -11.04
C GLY A 898 -23.50 0.05 -11.17
N THR A 899 -23.67 -1.25 -11.01
CA THR A 899 -25.01 -1.88 -11.00
C THR A 899 -25.81 -1.39 -9.80
N GLY A 900 -27.08 -1.02 -9.98
CA GLY A 900 -27.97 -0.56 -8.90
C GLY A 900 -29.37 -0.22 -9.42
N THR A 901 -30.25 0.28 -8.55
CA THR A 901 -31.59 0.75 -8.92
C THR A 901 -31.82 2.18 -8.44
N PRO A 902 -31.58 3.21 -9.29
CA PRO A 902 -31.07 3.13 -10.67
C PRO A 902 -29.56 2.77 -10.76
N PRO A 903 -29.05 2.34 -11.92
CA PRO A 903 -27.61 2.21 -12.13
C PRO A 903 -26.89 3.54 -11.95
N GLY A 904 -25.60 3.48 -11.59
CA GLY A 904 -24.76 4.67 -11.51
C GLY A 904 -24.54 5.30 -12.88
N THR A 905 -24.22 6.60 -12.92
CA THR A 905 -23.98 7.28 -14.20
C THR A 905 -22.65 6.85 -14.80
N PRO A 906 -22.54 6.70 -16.13
CA PRO A 906 -21.26 6.48 -16.77
C PRO A 906 -20.30 7.66 -16.60
N GLY A 907 -19.01 7.37 -16.52
CA GLY A 907 -17.97 8.38 -16.58
C GLY A 907 -17.78 8.91 -17.99
N ALA A 908 -17.42 10.19 -18.11
CA ALA A 908 -17.04 10.78 -19.39
C ALA A 908 -15.66 10.26 -19.85
N GLY A 909 -15.50 10.05 -21.15
CA GLY A 909 -14.18 9.81 -21.75
C GLY A 909 -13.35 11.09 -21.79
N GLY A 910 -12.03 10.94 -21.72
CA GLY A 910 -11.09 12.07 -21.79
C GLY A 910 -10.85 12.56 -23.22
N ILE A 911 -10.26 13.74 -23.34
CA ILE A 911 -9.94 14.37 -24.62
C ILE A 911 -8.69 13.74 -25.24
N GLY A 912 -8.71 13.49 -26.55
CA GLY A 912 -7.57 12.98 -27.31
C GLY A 912 -6.51 14.05 -27.61
N GLY A 913 -5.28 13.62 -27.86
CA GLY A 913 -4.16 14.51 -28.14
C GLY A 913 -4.24 15.17 -29.52
N VAL A 914 -3.75 16.41 -29.60
CA VAL A 914 -3.66 17.18 -30.86
C VAL A 914 -2.20 17.34 -31.30
N PRO A 915 -1.79 16.81 -32.47
CA PRO A 915 -2.64 16.53 -33.63
C PRO A 915 -3.12 15.07 -33.82
N LEU A 916 -2.69 14.10 -33.00
CA LEU A 916 -2.94 12.68 -33.28
C LEU A 916 -3.49 11.93 -32.06
N GLY A 917 -4.81 11.77 -31.98
CA GLY A 917 -5.47 11.01 -30.93
C GLY A 917 -7.00 11.06 -31.02
N GLN A 918 -7.66 10.01 -30.59
CA GLN A 918 -9.12 9.97 -30.42
C GLN A 918 -9.51 10.35 -28.99
N ASN A 919 -10.69 10.95 -28.84
CA ASN A 919 -11.30 11.08 -27.52
C ASN A 919 -11.61 9.68 -26.96
N GLY A 920 -11.50 9.56 -25.65
CA GLY A 920 -11.94 8.38 -24.93
C GLY A 920 -13.43 8.17 -25.06
N ARG A 921 -13.86 6.91 -24.97
CA ARG A 921 -15.29 6.60 -24.96
C ARG A 921 -15.86 6.85 -23.57
N ASN A 922 -17.11 7.31 -23.50
CA ASN A 922 -17.85 7.31 -22.25
C ASN A 922 -18.05 5.86 -21.76
N GLY A 923 -18.19 5.70 -20.45
CA GLY A 923 -18.57 4.41 -19.88
C GLY A 923 -19.98 3.97 -20.31
N THR A 924 -20.34 2.77 -19.89
CA THR A 924 -21.67 2.18 -20.10
C THR A 924 -22.39 1.94 -18.77
N THR A 925 -23.71 1.68 -18.81
CA THR A 925 -24.57 1.35 -17.66
C THR A 925 -25.05 -0.09 -17.70
#